data_AF-A0A4R1L510-F1
#
_entry.id   AF-A0A4R1L510-F1
#
_cell.length_a   1.000
_cell.length_b   1.000
_cell.length_c   1.000
_cell.angle_alpha   90.00
_cell.angle_beta   90.00
_cell.angle_gamma   90.00
#
_symmetry.space_group_name_H-M   'P 1'
#
loop_
_entity.id
_entity.type
_entity.pdbx_description
1 polymer ?
#
loop_
_entity_poly.entity_id
_entity_poly.type
_entity_poly.pdbx_seq_one_letter_code
_entity_poly.pdbx_strand_id
1 'polypeptide(L)'
;MLLLSRKFVRSSFVRVAACLVAFAGTAGLFLRTTHAGTTAESVSRDYNARVEKTYNYRYGKDKPFLPSMATTEDGQFIQPGAFPTAAYCGHCHQETYHQWRQSLHSNSFREPFYMKNVQLLDDQQGVSASRHCEGCHNPVSLLSGNITEKPTTAKRPFDNDGVTCSVCHSIAKLQPTYGLGAYVMGTPSAIVDENGKPIPGEVPYKEILDHTDRHVAAVMKDFYKSPEFCSTCHKANLPDTLNNYKWLRAIGLYDEWQASSYSHRSPLPFYTKDYSTCQTCHMPRETITRSDYGAKEKTIASHRWVAGNTAVPFYYGYEEQLQKTISFLRAQKLNVDLFAIRINNAPQYVAPLGSVNYELKPEDTVETVVVIQNKWIGHTLIPEQRDMYEAWTQFEVKDASGKIIAESGELEPDGQLDPGAHSFITRMLDAKGNLLVKHEVWQRHTIATDTTIRPGRSTIVRYRFKIPADAKTPLTITAKVNYRHFNETYTKFTLGAKHARYPVVEMASRTRTVNIGSNDAGAPDKVDNPDWMRWNNFGIGLLDELQYGPAVDAFAHVAKLRPDYPDAYTNLGLAYYQWEKYPQADEYLKKALAMAPENARALYYQALVDRNEGNLADAIKNLAVVVDKYPQSPDAHRELGFSYYQLHKYDLAETQYLALQQIDPDDLGAHYNLAIIYRRLKMKDKAAMEAAKFADEKDDPMANTASLEFLRSHPELSGESVPWHLHDTDPVKQPLGKGGSQ
;
A
#
# COMPACT_ATOMS: atom_id res chain seq x y z
N MET A 1 33.01 10.18 -44.21
CA MET A 1 34.06 10.97 -44.88
C MET A 1 34.57 11.99 -43.85
N LEU A 2 35.88 12.07 -43.53
CA LEU A 2 36.99 12.63 -44.33
C LEU A 2 36.75 14.14 -44.59
N LEU A 3 37.64 15.09 -44.27
CA LEU A 3 39.08 15.10 -43.91
C LEU A 3 39.34 16.04 -42.69
N LEU A 4 40.31 15.82 -41.79
CA LEU A 4 41.78 16.06 -41.89
C LEU A 4 42.15 17.48 -42.39
N SER A 5 43.23 18.18 -41.98
CA SER A 5 44.18 18.16 -40.84
C SER A 5 45.35 19.14 -41.15
N ARG A 6 46.07 19.69 -40.16
CA ARG A 6 47.54 20.00 -40.12
C ARG A 6 47.84 21.04 -39.02
N LYS A 7 48.70 20.76 -38.01
CA LYS A 7 50.17 20.56 -37.97
C LYS A 7 51.00 21.85 -38.01
N PHE A 8 51.73 22.10 -36.92
CA PHE A 8 53.11 22.61 -36.94
C PHE A 8 53.99 21.79 -35.96
N VAL A 9 55.32 21.83 -36.12
CA VAL A 9 56.25 20.74 -35.76
C VAL A 9 57.69 21.27 -35.53
N ARG A 10 58.56 20.51 -34.80
CA ARG A 10 60.02 20.70 -34.48
C ARG A 10 60.33 21.66 -33.31
N SER A 11 61.44 21.60 -32.55
CA SER A 11 62.57 20.63 -32.31
C SER A 11 63.54 21.27 -31.27
N SER A 12 64.47 20.66 -30.51
CA SER A 12 64.88 19.30 -30.04
C SER A 12 65.99 19.55 -28.95
N PHE A 13 66.84 18.66 -28.36
CA PHE A 13 67.33 17.30 -28.59
C PHE A 13 67.80 16.61 -27.27
N VAL A 14 67.63 15.28 -27.20
CA VAL A 14 68.50 14.23 -26.61
C VAL A 14 69.56 14.55 -25.53
N ARG A 15 69.44 13.85 -24.38
CA ARG A 15 70.50 12.98 -23.79
C ARG A 15 69.84 11.78 -23.09
N VAL A 16 70.58 10.67 -22.91
CA VAL A 16 70.05 9.33 -22.53
C VAL A 16 71.02 8.63 -21.55
N ALA A 17 70.51 7.62 -20.82
CA ALA A 17 71.19 6.70 -19.89
C ALA A 17 71.37 7.21 -18.43
N ALA A 18 71.11 6.43 -17.36
CA ALA A 18 70.50 5.09 -17.31
C ALA A 18 69.77 4.76 -15.98
N CYS A 19 68.69 3.98 -16.10
CA CYS A 19 68.22 2.87 -15.25
C CYS A 19 68.00 2.97 -13.72
N LEU A 20 66.86 2.37 -13.31
CA LEU A 20 66.45 1.87 -11.98
C LEU A 20 65.83 2.85 -10.96
N VAL A 21 64.49 2.90 -10.94
CA VAL A 21 63.63 2.34 -9.87
C VAL A 21 62.18 2.21 -10.40
N ALA A 22 61.36 1.36 -9.76
CA ALA A 22 60.11 0.81 -10.28
C ALA A 22 58.97 1.81 -10.61
N PHE A 23 58.14 1.41 -11.59
CA PHE A 23 56.90 2.07 -11.99
C PHE A 23 55.70 1.30 -11.41
N ALA A 24 55.03 1.81 -10.37
CA ALA A 24 53.74 1.31 -9.85
C ALA A 24 53.12 2.33 -8.88
N GLY A 25 51.81 2.62 -8.97
CA GLY A 25 51.19 3.47 -7.92
C GLY A 25 49.85 4.19 -8.14
N THR A 26 49.04 3.92 -9.18
CA THR A 26 47.72 4.58 -9.34
C THR A 26 46.57 3.60 -9.51
N ALA A 27 46.39 2.69 -8.54
CA ALA A 27 45.20 1.86 -8.38
C ALA A 27 45.02 1.48 -6.91
N GLY A 28 43.77 1.37 -6.46
CA GLY A 28 43.41 0.83 -5.14
C GLY A 28 43.48 1.83 -3.98
N LEU A 29 42.35 2.50 -3.73
CA LEU A 29 42.00 3.01 -2.40
C LEU A 29 41.22 1.92 -1.62
N PHE A 30 41.72 0.69 -1.69
CA PHE A 30 41.42 -0.35 -0.70
C PHE A 30 42.05 0.04 0.63
N LEU A 31 41.48 -0.48 1.73
CA LEU A 31 41.95 -0.27 3.10
C LEU A 31 43.42 -0.72 3.27
N ARG A 32 44.36 0.22 3.10
CA ARG A 32 45.76 -0.02 3.42
C ARG A 32 45.96 0.03 4.93
N THR A 33 46.26 -1.14 5.50
CA THR A 33 47.04 -1.33 6.74
C THR A 33 46.67 -0.40 7.89
N THR A 34 45.88 -0.94 8.82
CA THR A 34 45.70 -0.39 10.17
C THR A 34 47.04 0.10 10.74
N HIS A 35 47.05 1.33 11.27
CA HIS A 35 48.08 1.68 12.24
C HIS A 35 47.87 0.79 13.47
N ALA A 36 48.94 0.19 14.00
CA ALA A 36 48.90 -0.67 15.16
C ALA A 36 48.31 0.11 16.36
N GLY A 37 47.05 -0.18 16.71
CA GLY A 37 46.26 0.56 17.70
C GLY A 37 44.85 0.97 17.25
N THR A 38 44.56 0.99 15.94
CA THR A 38 43.23 1.37 15.42
C THR A 38 42.22 0.22 15.48
N THR A 39 41.42 0.16 16.56
CA THR A 39 40.25 -0.75 16.68
C THR A 39 39.04 -0.23 15.89
N ALA A 40 38.06 -1.09 15.57
CA ALA A 40 36.80 -0.66 14.95
C ALA A 40 36.08 0.45 15.76
N GLU A 41 36.15 0.38 17.10
CA GLU A 41 35.64 1.39 18.02
C GLU A 41 36.39 2.73 17.94
N SER A 42 37.68 2.74 17.58
CA SER A 42 38.39 4.00 17.30
C SER A 42 37.91 4.62 15.99
N VAL A 43 37.73 3.81 14.94
CA VAL A 43 37.23 4.26 13.63
C VAL A 43 35.78 4.79 13.73
N SER A 44 34.91 4.12 14.49
CA SER A 44 33.54 4.60 14.74
C SER A 44 33.51 5.94 15.49
N ARG A 45 34.27 6.07 16.59
CA ARG A 45 34.37 7.34 17.35
C ARG A 45 34.92 8.47 16.49
N ASP A 46 35.98 8.22 15.74
CA ASP A 46 36.58 9.21 14.83
C ASP A 46 35.62 9.61 13.69
N TYR A 47 34.76 8.69 13.22
CA TYR A 47 33.72 9.00 12.23
C TYR A 47 32.62 9.88 12.83
N ASN A 48 32.07 9.49 13.98
CA ASN A 48 31.02 10.23 14.68
C ASN A 48 31.48 11.64 15.06
N ALA A 49 32.68 11.78 15.62
CA ALA A 49 33.31 13.08 15.92
C ALA A 49 33.69 13.92 14.67
N ARG A 50 33.49 13.41 13.45
CA ARG A 50 33.46 14.21 12.21
C ARG A 50 32.04 14.62 11.85
N VAL A 51 31.08 13.70 11.87
CA VAL A 51 29.66 13.98 11.54
C VAL A 51 29.06 15.01 12.50
N GLU A 52 29.32 14.90 13.80
CA GLU A 52 28.86 15.83 14.85
C GLU A 52 29.16 17.31 14.56
N LYS A 53 30.21 17.61 13.79
CA LYS A 53 30.65 18.99 13.48
C LYS A 53 29.80 19.66 12.39
N THR A 54 29.00 18.88 11.66
CA THR A 54 28.23 19.34 10.49
C THR A 54 26.78 18.85 10.47
N TYR A 55 26.40 17.98 11.40
CA TYR A 55 25.05 17.41 11.45
C TYR A 55 24.07 18.34 12.19
N ASN A 56 22.89 18.53 11.61
CA ASN A 56 21.79 19.25 12.25
C ASN A 56 21.08 18.31 13.26
N TYR A 57 20.95 18.75 14.51
CA TYR A 57 20.32 17.99 15.61
C TYR A 57 18.95 18.55 16.03
N ARG A 58 18.09 18.96 15.07
CA ARG A 58 16.75 19.53 15.27
C ARG A 58 15.89 18.80 16.30
N TYR A 59 16.02 17.47 16.39
CA TYR A 59 15.19 16.59 17.22
C TYR A 59 15.90 16.07 18.49
N GLY A 60 17.10 16.59 18.80
CA GLY A 60 17.93 16.14 19.93
C GLY A 60 19.22 15.43 19.50
N LYS A 61 20.23 15.42 20.38
CA LYS A 61 21.50 14.70 20.15
C LYS A 61 21.40 13.20 20.40
N ASP A 62 20.51 12.83 21.31
CA ASP A 62 20.08 11.48 21.67
C ASP A 62 19.18 10.83 20.61
N LYS A 63 18.71 11.59 19.61
CA LYS A 63 17.74 11.15 18.59
C LYS A 63 18.12 11.65 17.18
N PRO A 64 19.33 11.35 16.67
CA PRO A 64 19.83 11.92 15.41
C PRO A 64 18.94 11.62 14.20
N PHE A 65 18.36 10.42 14.15
CA PHE A 65 17.64 9.88 12.99
C PHE A 65 16.16 10.32 12.88
N LEU A 66 15.60 10.99 13.90
CA LEU A 66 14.22 11.48 13.84
C LEU A 66 14.02 12.47 12.65
N PRO A 67 12.82 12.51 12.04
CA PRO A 67 11.59 11.82 12.44
C PRO A 67 11.37 10.45 11.75
N SER A 68 12.44 9.72 11.40
CA SER A 68 12.36 8.26 11.23
C SER A 68 12.63 7.55 12.56
N MET A 69 12.01 6.38 12.73
CA MET A 69 12.27 5.46 13.85
C MET A 69 13.52 4.60 13.65
N ALA A 70 14.16 4.66 12.47
CA ALA A 70 15.35 3.88 12.15
C ALA A 70 16.52 4.25 13.09
N THR A 71 17.20 3.25 13.63
CA THR A 71 18.34 3.47 14.53
C THR A 71 19.41 2.39 14.37
N THR A 72 20.51 2.52 15.10
CA THR A 72 21.66 1.60 15.13
C THR A 72 21.78 0.95 16.52
N GLU A 73 22.54 -0.14 16.63
CA GLU A 73 22.72 -0.88 17.90
C GLU A 73 23.25 -0.04 19.07
N ASP A 74 24.02 1.02 18.78
CA ASP A 74 24.64 1.94 19.74
C ASP A 74 24.15 3.40 19.62
N GLY A 75 23.16 3.65 18.74
CA GLY A 75 22.67 4.99 18.40
C GLY A 75 23.67 5.89 17.66
N GLN A 76 24.84 5.37 17.25
CA GLN A 76 25.87 6.12 16.53
C GLN A 76 25.69 6.04 15.02
N PHE A 77 26.32 6.95 14.27
CA PHE A 77 26.37 6.91 12.82
C PHE A 77 27.33 5.82 12.31
N ILE A 78 26.90 5.08 11.29
CA ILE A 78 27.70 4.05 10.61
C ILE A 78 28.40 4.67 9.39
N GLN A 79 29.73 4.56 9.33
CA GLN A 79 30.48 5.03 8.15
C GLN A 79 29.99 4.35 6.85
N PRO A 80 29.75 5.07 5.74
CA PRO A 80 29.20 4.48 4.51
C PRO A 80 29.99 3.30 3.96
N GLY A 81 31.32 3.31 4.10
CA GLY A 81 32.20 2.20 3.67
C GLY A 81 32.09 0.92 4.52
N ALA A 82 31.29 0.91 5.59
CA ALA A 82 30.94 -0.31 6.30
C ALA A 82 29.82 -1.10 5.63
N PHE A 83 29.01 -0.48 4.76
CA PHE A 83 27.98 -1.16 3.99
C PHE A 83 28.59 -1.76 2.71
N PRO A 84 28.59 -3.10 2.51
CA PRO A 84 28.95 -3.70 1.23
C PRO A 84 28.07 -3.16 0.10
N THR A 85 28.66 -2.90 -1.07
CA THR A 85 27.91 -2.41 -2.24
C THR A 85 27.04 -3.50 -2.85
N ALA A 86 25.94 -3.14 -3.51
CA ALA A 86 25.12 -4.16 -4.19
C ALA A 86 25.90 -4.86 -5.31
N ALA A 87 26.81 -4.13 -5.97
CA ALA A 87 27.71 -4.68 -7.00
C ALA A 87 28.69 -5.73 -6.45
N TYR A 88 29.18 -5.57 -5.21
CA TYR A 88 29.98 -6.57 -4.51
C TYR A 88 29.16 -7.84 -4.23
N CYS A 89 27.95 -7.72 -3.69
CA CYS A 89 27.04 -8.87 -3.53
C CYS A 89 26.73 -9.55 -4.88
N GLY A 90 26.56 -8.76 -5.94
CA GLY A 90 26.32 -9.22 -7.30
C GLY A 90 27.44 -10.02 -7.95
N HIS A 91 28.63 -10.12 -7.34
CA HIS A 91 29.69 -11.02 -7.82
C HIS A 91 29.26 -12.50 -7.74
N CYS A 92 28.69 -12.91 -6.61
CA CYS A 92 28.20 -14.26 -6.35
C CYS A 92 26.68 -14.41 -6.56
N HIS A 93 25.91 -13.32 -6.48
CA HIS A 93 24.45 -13.32 -6.58
C HIS A 93 23.97 -12.55 -7.82
N GLN A 94 24.37 -13.00 -9.01
CA GLN A 94 24.18 -12.25 -10.26
C GLN A 94 22.72 -12.21 -10.70
N GLU A 95 21.93 -13.26 -10.42
CA GLU A 95 20.48 -13.23 -10.67
C GLU A 95 19.79 -12.30 -9.67
N THR A 96 20.04 -12.46 -8.37
CA THR A 96 19.45 -11.60 -7.33
C THR A 96 19.76 -10.12 -7.57
N TYR A 97 21.02 -9.77 -7.87
CA TYR A 97 21.44 -8.41 -8.19
C TYR A 97 20.76 -7.87 -9.46
N HIS A 98 20.65 -8.68 -10.52
CA HIS A 98 19.97 -8.30 -11.76
C HIS A 98 18.48 -8.03 -11.57
N GLN A 99 17.81 -8.80 -10.71
CA GLN A 99 16.40 -8.58 -10.33
C GLN A 99 16.25 -7.31 -9.48
N TRP A 100 17.04 -7.20 -8.41
CA TRP A 100 17.03 -6.06 -7.50
C TRP A 100 17.28 -4.74 -8.24
N ARG A 101 18.25 -4.70 -9.18
CA ARG A 101 18.63 -3.49 -9.95
C ARG A 101 17.51 -2.93 -10.83
N GLN A 102 16.52 -3.73 -11.19
CA GLN A 102 15.34 -3.29 -11.93
C GLN A 102 14.14 -2.95 -11.01
N SER A 103 14.12 -3.48 -9.79
CA SER A 103 13.05 -3.25 -8.81
C SER A 103 13.00 -1.81 -8.27
N LEU A 104 11.89 -1.41 -7.65
CA LEU A 104 11.79 -0.09 -7.01
C LEU A 104 12.81 0.09 -5.87
N HIS A 105 13.19 -0.95 -5.13
CA HIS A 105 14.11 -0.85 -3.99
C HIS A 105 15.51 -0.34 -4.36
N SER A 106 16.08 -0.77 -5.50
CA SER A 106 17.38 -0.24 -5.98
C SER A 106 17.30 1.17 -6.57
N ASN A 107 16.08 1.68 -6.72
CA ASN A 107 15.76 2.93 -7.39
C ASN A 107 15.13 3.97 -6.45
N SER A 108 14.76 3.58 -5.23
CA SER A 108 13.98 4.33 -4.24
C SER A 108 14.46 5.76 -3.98
N PHE A 109 15.77 5.99 -4.09
CA PHE A 109 16.36 7.33 -4.00
C PHE A 109 16.61 7.97 -5.37
N ARG A 110 17.34 7.31 -6.28
CA ARG A 110 17.91 7.93 -7.50
C ARG A 110 16.92 8.28 -8.62
N GLU A 111 15.65 7.94 -8.46
CA GLU A 111 14.63 8.09 -9.49
C GLU A 111 13.98 9.49 -9.45
N PRO A 112 13.56 10.07 -10.58
CA PRO A 112 13.21 11.49 -10.68
C PRO A 112 11.92 11.89 -9.95
N PHE A 113 11.01 10.94 -9.72
CA PHE A 113 9.73 11.15 -9.07
C PHE A 113 9.94 11.44 -7.57
N TYR A 114 10.57 10.53 -6.84
CA TYR A 114 10.97 10.74 -5.44
C TYR A 114 11.92 11.93 -5.28
N MET A 115 12.99 12.03 -6.09
CA MET A 115 13.95 13.15 -6.00
C MET A 115 13.27 14.52 -6.10
N LYS A 116 12.21 14.65 -6.90
CA LYS A 116 11.48 15.91 -7.04
C LYS A 116 10.56 16.20 -5.85
N ASN A 117 9.96 15.18 -5.25
CA ASN A 117 9.13 15.31 -4.05
C ASN A 117 9.97 15.60 -2.79
N VAL A 118 11.07 14.88 -2.56
CA VAL A 118 11.94 15.12 -1.39
C VAL A 118 12.64 16.47 -1.46
N GLN A 119 13.02 16.94 -2.66
CA GLN A 119 13.50 18.33 -2.84
C GLN A 119 12.42 19.36 -2.45
N LEU A 120 11.14 19.11 -2.74
CA LEU A 120 10.04 19.99 -2.35
C LEU A 120 9.83 20.02 -0.82
N LEU A 121 10.08 18.92 -0.12
CA LEU A 121 10.12 18.87 1.34
C LEU A 121 11.33 19.63 1.90
N ASP A 122 12.52 19.43 1.33
CA ASP A 122 13.76 20.10 1.74
C ASP A 122 13.68 21.62 1.52
N ASP A 123 13.12 22.07 0.39
CA ASP A 123 12.89 23.48 0.08
C ASP A 123 11.91 24.17 1.05
N GLN A 124 11.00 23.41 1.66
CA GLN A 124 9.95 23.93 2.56
C GLN A 124 10.29 23.82 4.05
N GLN A 125 10.95 22.73 4.47
CA GLN A 125 11.17 22.39 5.87
C GLN A 125 12.62 22.08 6.23
N GLY A 126 13.52 22.03 5.24
CA GLY A 126 14.93 21.70 5.41
C GLY A 126 15.22 20.21 5.60
N VAL A 127 16.42 19.80 5.19
CA VAL A 127 16.95 18.41 5.17
C VAL A 127 16.83 17.61 6.48
N SER A 128 16.51 18.24 7.60
CA SER A 128 16.12 17.52 8.81
C SER A 128 14.82 16.73 8.66
N ALA A 129 13.87 17.21 7.85
CA ALA A 129 12.54 16.62 7.72
C ALA A 129 12.53 15.38 6.82
N SER A 130 13.28 15.41 5.71
CA SER A 130 13.44 14.28 4.77
C SER A 130 14.05 13.02 5.39
N ARG A 131 14.68 13.12 6.57
CA ARG A 131 15.10 11.96 7.38
C ARG A 131 13.99 10.94 7.62
N HIS A 132 12.74 11.39 7.70
CA HIS A 132 11.57 10.53 7.75
C HIS A 132 11.55 9.58 6.54
N CYS A 133 11.50 10.14 5.34
CA CYS A 133 11.48 9.43 4.06
C CYS A 133 12.76 8.59 3.86
N GLU A 134 13.94 9.14 4.19
CA GLU A 134 15.21 8.43 4.04
C GLU A 134 15.40 7.26 5.00
N GLY A 135 14.55 7.11 6.02
CA GLY A 135 14.43 5.87 6.80
C GLY A 135 14.03 4.65 5.95
N CYS A 136 13.43 4.89 4.78
CA CYS A 136 12.98 3.85 3.84
C CYS A 136 13.49 4.05 2.40
N HIS A 137 13.86 5.27 1.98
CA HIS A 137 14.32 5.55 0.61
C HIS A 137 15.84 5.44 0.43
N ASN A 138 16.65 6.04 1.31
CA ASN A 138 18.11 5.91 1.34
C ASN A 138 18.64 5.70 2.78
N PRO A 139 18.42 4.52 3.39
CA PRO A 139 18.85 4.25 4.76
C PRO A 139 20.36 4.43 5.00
N VAL A 140 21.19 4.22 3.97
CA VAL A 140 22.64 4.47 4.07
C VAL A 140 22.92 5.97 4.27
N SER A 141 22.21 6.86 3.56
CA SER A 141 22.31 8.33 3.74
C SER A 141 21.85 8.77 5.14
N LEU A 142 20.77 8.17 5.67
CA LEU A 142 20.27 8.47 7.02
C LEU A 142 21.25 8.00 8.10
N LEU A 143 21.59 6.72 8.12
CA LEU A 143 22.32 6.07 9.21
C LEU A 143 23.81 6.42 9.23
N SER A 144 24.35 6.97 8.14
CA SER A 144 25.68 7.60 8.12
C SER A 144 25.68 9.07 8.56
N GLY A 145 24.51 9.69 8.72
CA GLY A 145 24.43 11.12 9.00
C GLY A 145 24.83 11.99 7.80
N ASN A 146 24.78 11.46 6.56
CA ASN A 146 25.10 12.23 5.36
C ASN A 146 23.97 13.15 4.88
N ILE A 147 22.81 13.16 5.55
CA ILE A 147 21.73 14.15 5.36
C ILE A 147 22.09 15.45 6.10
N THR A 148 22.64 16.42 5.37
CA THR A 148 23.25 17.64 5.92
C THR A 148 22.90 18.88 5.09
N GLU A 149 22.81 20.06 5.73
CA GLU A 149 22.33 21.33 5.14
C GLU A 149 23.18 21.84 3.97
N LYS A 150 24.44 21.39 3.89
CA LYS A 150 25.40 21.76 2.85
C LYS A 150 25.66 20.50 2.02
N PRO A 151 24.87 20.23 0.98
CA PRO A 151 24.96 18.99 0.21
C PRO A 151 26.36 18.82 -0.37
N THR A 152 26.92 17.62 -0.23
CA THR A 152 28.28 17.31 -0.67
C THR A 152 28.34 17.24 -2.19
N THR A 153 29.24 17.99 -2.82
CA THR A 153 29.50 17.90 -4.27
C THR A 153 30.19 16.59 -4.69
N ALA A 154 30.66 15.80 -3.72
CA ALA A 154 31.17 14.45 -3.95
C ALA A 154 30.02 13.48 -4.24
N LYS A 155 30.14 12.70 -5.33
CA LYS A 155 29.20 11.61 -5.63
C LYS A 155 29.23 10.56 -4.52
N ARG A 156 28.10 10.35 -3.85
CA ARG A 156 27.89 9.30 -2.86
C ARG A 156 27.49 8.01 -3.61
N PRO A 157 28.26 6.91 -3.59
CA PRO A 157 27.93 5.73 -4.41
C PRO A 157 26.57 5.11 -4.04
N PHE A 158 26.28 5.02 -2.74
CA PHE A 158 25.06 4.42 -2.19
C PHE A 158 23.75 5.09 -2.64
N ASP A 159 23.76 6.36 -3.04
CA ASP A 159 22.61 7.03 -3.64
C ASP A 159 22.10 6.32 -4.89
N ASN A 160 22.98 5.59 -5.58
CA ASN A 160 22.63 4.82 -6.77
C ASN A 160 22.02 3.45 -6.45
N ASP A 161 22.01 3.04 -5.18
CA ASP A 161 21.57 1.71 -4.74
C ASP A 161 20.35 1.79 -3.79
N GLY A 162 20.04 2.93 -3.16
CA GLY A 162 18.81 3.12 -2.38
C GLY A 162 18.64 2.09 -1.25
N VAL A 163 17.55 1.32 -1.29
CA VAL A 163 17.38 0.12 -0.44
C VAL A 163 18.23 -1.02 -1.01
N THR A 164 19.51 -0.98 -0.65
CA THR A 164 20.55 -1.92 -1.09
C THR A 164 20.54 -3.25 -0.33
N CYS A 165 21.18 -4.27 -0.89
CA CYS A 165 21.31 -5.61 -0.29
C CYS A 165 21.77 -5.53 1.18
N SER A 166 22.81 -4.73 1.45
CA SER A 166 23.40 -4.58 2.78
C SER A 166 22.52 -3.80 3.76
N VAL A 167 21.50 -3.06 3.32
CA VAL A 167 20.48 -2.46 4.21
C VAL A 167 19.52 -3.55 4.68
N CYS A 168 18.87 -4.26 3.75
CA CYS A 168 17.92 -5.33 4.10
C CYS A 168 18.59 -6.44 4.92
N HIS A 169 19.81 -6.84 4.53
CA HIS A 169 20.49 -7.99 5.13
C HIS A 169 21.30 -7.68 6.42
N SER A 170 21.38 -6.41 6.84
CA SER A 170 22.06 -6.01 8.09
C SER A 170 21.11 -5.47 9.17
N ILE A 171 19.79 -5.50 8.95
CA ILE A 171 18.83 -5.25 10.04
C ILE A 171 19.04 -6.32 11.11
N ALA A 172 19.35 -5.90 12.34
CA ALA A 172 19.57 -6.80 13.47
C ALA A 172 18.25 -7.15 14.17
N LYS A 173 17.32 -6.18 14.25
CA LYS A 173 16.06 -6.31 14.97
C LYS A 173 14.96 -5.46 14.35
N LEU A 174 13.74 -6.00 14.34
CA LEU A 174 12.51 -5.24 14.07
C LEU A 174 12.06 -4.52 15.36
N GLN A 175 11.65 -3.27 15.25
CA GLN A 175 10.96 -2.57 16.33
C GLN A 175 9.44 -2.88 16.27
N PRO A 176 8.64 -2.52 17.30
CA PRO A 176 7.19 -2.55 17.19
C PRO A 176 6.68 -1.75 15.97
N THR A 177 5.46 -2.04 15.53
CA THR A 177 4.79 -1.52 14.33
C THR A 177 4.35 -0.04 14.44
N TYR A 178 5.23 0.82 14.96
CA TYR A 178 5.04 2.23 15.25
C TYR A 178 5.97 3.12 14.40
N GLY A 179 5.43 4.15 13.78
CA GLY A 179 6.20 5.12 12.99
C GLY A 179 6.66 4.62 11.61
N LEU A 180 7.66 5.29 11.01
CA LEU A 180 8.28 4.94 9.72
C LEU A 180 9.76 4.57 9.89
N GLY A 181 10.21 3.49 9.25
CA GLY A 181 11.58 2.99 9.35
C GLY A 181 11.83 2.19 10.63
N ALA A 182 10.85 1.42 11.12
CA ALA A 182 10.83 0.82 12.46
C ALA A 182 11.77 -0.39 12.63
N TYR A 183 13.09 -0.20 12.44
CA TYR A 183 14.11 -1.24 12.55
C TYR A 183 15.36 -0.75 13.30
N VAL A 184 16.19 -1.70 13.76
CA VAL A 184 17.54 -1.47 14.28
C VAL A 184 18.54 -2.05 13.29
N MET A 185 19.38 -1.20 12.72
CA MET A 185 20.49 -1.57 11.85
C MET A 185 21.64 -2.12 12.71
N GLY A 186 22.05 -3.34 12.41
CA GLY A 186 23.25 -3.94 12.98
C GLY A 186 24.51 -3.43 12.31
N THR A 187 25.68 -3.81 12.84
CA THR A 187 26.96 -3.59 12.15
C THR A 187 26.95 -4.25 10.74
N PRO A 188 26.94 -3.48 9.63
CA PRO A 188 26.73 -4.06 8.31
C PRO A 188 27.95 -4.88 7.89
N SER A 189 27.71 -6.12 7.46
CA SER A 189 28.78 -7.10 7.23
C SER A 189 28.40 -8.13 6.18
N ALA A 190 29.39 -8.62 5.45
CA ALA A 190 29.22 -9.78 4.57
C ALA A 190 29.57 -11.11 5.26
N ILE A 191 30.22 -11.06 6.44
CA ILE A 191 30.68 -12.23 7.20
C ILE A 191 30.85 -11.85 8.69
N VAL A 192 30.70 -12.81 9.60
CA VAL A 192 31.11 -12.68 11.01
C VAL A 192 32.52 -13.26 11.24
N ASP A 193 33.18 -12.94 12.35
CA ASP A 193 34.41 -13.60 12.79
C ASP A 193 34.13 -15.00 13.40
N GLU A 194 35.18 -15.66 13.90
CA GLU A 194 35.09 -16.98 14.55
C GLU A 194 34.25 -16.98 15.85
N ASN A 195 33.99 -15.81 16.43
CA ASN A 195 33.18 -15.61 17.63
C ASN A 195 31.74 -15.16 17.31
N GLY A 196 31.38 -15.03 16.04
CA GLY A 196 30.08 -14.52 15.60
C GLY A 196 29.95 -12.99 15.57
N LYS A 197 31.04 -12.23 15.73
CA LYS A 197 31.04 -10.76 15.66
C LYS A 197 31.09 -10.28 14.21
N PRO A 198 30.19 -9.37 13.76
CA PRO A 198 30.23 -8.79 12.41
C PRO A 198 31.59 -8.20 12.01
N ILE A 199 32.07 -8.54 10.80
CA ILE A 199 33.24 -7.90 10.17
C ILE A 199 32.73 -6.81 9.21
N PRO A 200 32.94 -5.51 9.51
CA PRO A 200 32.33 -4.43 8.76
C PRO A 200 32.97 -4.19 7.39
N GLY A 201 32.14 -3.93 6.37
CA GLY A 201 32.57 -3.63 5.00
C GLY A 201 32.80 -4.87 4.12
N GLU A 202 33.53 -4.66 3.02
CA GLU A 202 33.79 -5.67 1.99
C GLU A 202 35.05 -6.50 2.30
N VAL A 203 34.90 -7.83 2.38
CA VAL A 203 35.98 -8.81 2.59
C VAL A 203 36.35 -9.54 1.27
N PRO A 204 37.51 -10.22 1.15
CA PRO A 204 37.83 -10.99 -0.05
C PRO A 204 36.80 -12.10 -0.30
N TYR A 205 36.29 -12.24 -1.54
CA TYR A 205 35.29 -13.26 -1.89
C TYR A 205 35.71 -14.69 -1.52
N LYS A 206 37.02 -14.99 -1.52
CA LYS A 206 37.53 -16.30 -1.06
C LYS A 206 37.22 -16.57 0.41
N GLU A 207 37.26 -15.56 1.29
CA GLU A 207 36.94 -15.76 2.72
C GLU A 207 35.47 -16.16 2.89
N ILE A 208 34.55 -15.54 2.14
CA ILE A 208 33.12 -15.90 2.12
C ILE A 208 32.91 -17.32 1.58
N LEU A 209 33.62 -17.70 0.52
CA LEU A 209 33.49 -19.03 -0.11
C LEU A 209 34.13 -20.15 0.72
N ASP A 210 35.20 -19.86 1.47
CA ASP A 210 35.82 -20.80 2.41
C ASP A 210 34.98 -20.96 3.70
N HIS A 211 34.17 -19.95 4.06
CA HIS A 211 33.40 -19.86 5.32
C HIS A 211 31.93 -19.47 5.09
N THR A 212 31.23 -20.25 4.28
CA THR A 212 29.83 -19.98 3.91
C THR A 212 28.85 -20.01 5.09
N ASP A 213 29.20 -20.70 6.17
CA ASP A 213 28.49 -20.72 7.46
C ASP A 213 28.55 -19.35 8.15
N ARG A 214 29.75 -18.77 8.28
CA ARG A 214 29.98 -17.41 8.82
C ARG A 214 29.32 -16.34 7.93
N HIS A 215 29.26 -16.56 6.63
CA HIS A 215 28.52 -15.69 5.71
C HIS A 215 27.00 -15.73 5.97
N VAL A 216 26.41 -16.93 6.03
CA VAL A 216 24.96 -17.09 6.31
C VAL A 216 24.58 -16.51 7.68
N ALA A 217 25.41 -16.71 8.71
CA ALA A 217 25.18 -16.14 10.04
C ALA A 217 25.15 -14.60 10.03
N ALA A 218 26.00 -13.96 9.22
CA ALA A 218 25.97 -12.50 9.02
C ALA A 218 24.68 -12.05 8.34
N VAL A 219 24.40 -12.57 7.13
CA VAL A 219 23.41 -11.95 6.22
C VAL A 219 21.99 -12.51 6.33
N MET A 220 21.76 -13.67 6.96
CA MET A 220 20.43 -14.28 7.06
C MET A 220 19.84 -14.18 8.47
N LYS A 221 18.55 -13.78 8.57
CA LYS A 221 17.75 -13.74 9.80
C LYS A 221 16.39 -14.41 9.54
N ASP A 222 15.79 -15.00 10.57
CA ASP A 222 14.53 -15.75 10.38
C ASP A 222 13.32 -14.86 10.07
N PHE A 223 13.29 -13.63 10.60
CA PHE A 223 12.19 -12.69 10.39
C PHE A 223 12.05 -12.20 8.94
N TYR A 224 13.01 -12.43 8.03
CA TYR A 224 12.85 -12.11 6.61
C TYR A 224 11.71 -12.87 5.93
N LYS A 225 11.22 -13.96 6.54
CA LYS A 225 10.05 -14.74 6.10
C LYS A 225 8.72 -14.17 6.62
N SER A 226 8.75 -13.23 7.56
CA SER A 226 7.58 -12.71 8.26
C SER A 226 7.16 -11.33 7.72
N PRO A 227 5.86 -11.01 7.70
CA PRO A 227 5.35 -9.76 7.14
C PRO A 227 5.77 -8.52 7.95
N GLU A 228 6.13 -8.70 9.23
CA GLU A 228 6.65 -7.64 10.10
C GLU A 228 7.99 -7.07 9.60
N PHE A 229 8.78 -7.85 8.84
CA PHE A 229 9.97 -7.31 8.16
C PHE A 229 9.58 -6.20 7.17
N CYS A 230 8.53 -6.44 6.38
CA CYS A 230 8.00 -5.47 5.41
C CYS A 230 7.31 -4.28 6.10
N SER A 231 6.64 -4.49 7.24
CA SER A 231 5.93 -3.40 7.94
C SER A 231 6.85 -2.28 8.44
N THR A 232 8.15 -2.54 8.59
CA THR A 232 9.13 -1.50 8.98
C THR A 232 9.22 -0.33 7.99
N CYS A 233 8.84 -0.55 6.72
CA CYS A 233 8.71 0.48 5.69
C CYS A 233 7.26 0.63 5.16
N HIS A 234 6.50 -0.47 5.09
CA HIS A 234 5.14 -0.53 4.52
C HIS A 234 4.02 -0.36 5.58
N LYS A 235 4.37 0.15 6.75
CA LYS A 235 3.49 0.83 7.71
C LYS A 235 4.19 2.13 8.12
N ALA A 236 3.43 3.23 8.18
CA ALA A 236 3.99 4.58 8.34
C ALA A 236 2.99 5.55 8.98
N ASN A 237 3.51 6.58 9.65
CA ASN A 237 2.75 7.73 10.12
C ASN A 237 3.33 9.04 9.57
N LEU A 238 2.63 10.16 9.77
CA LEU A 238 3.16 11.51 9.70
C LEU A 238 3.12 12.06 11.14
N PRO A 239 4.27 12.25 11.81
CA PRO A 239 4.29 12.84 13.14
C PRO A 239 4.15 14.37 13.09
N ASP A 240 3.77 14.95 14.23
CA ASP A 240 3.77 16.40 14.49
C ASP A 240 5.09 17.08 14.09
N THR A 241 6.21 16.42 14.36
CA THR A 241 7.59 16.82 14.06
C THR A 241 7.94 16.86 12.56
N LEU A 242 7.02 16.41 11.69
CA LEU A 242 7.08 16.49 10.23
C LEU A 242 5.96 17.36 9.64
N ASN A 243 4.71 17.23 10.11
CA ASN A 243 3.57 17.94 9.51
C ASN A 243 3.15 19.23 10.25
N ASN A 244 3.71 19.49 11.43
CA ASN A 244 3.41 20.62 12.30
C ASN A 244 1.92 20.73 12.70
N TYR A 245 1.21 19.59 12.74
CA TYR A 245 -0.23 19.50 13.00
C TYR A 245 -0.56 18.46 14.08
N LYS A 246 -0.39 17.16 13.81
CA LYS A 246 -0.71 16.02 14.71
C LYS A 246 -0.23 14.67 14.13
N TRP A 247 -0.28 13.58 14.89
CA TRP A 247 -0.11 12.23 14.32
C TRP A 247 -1.21 11.92 13.27
N LEU A 248 -0.81 11.41 12.10
CA LEU A 248 -1.71 10.88 11.06
C LEU A 248 -1.17 9.56 10.48
N ARG A 249 -2.02 8.57 10.19
CA ARG A 249 -1.61 7.35 9.46
C ARG A 249 -1.25 7.71 8.02
N ALA A 250 -0.04 7.33 7.56
CA ALA A 250 0.44 7.59 6.20
C ALA A 250 0.26 6.35 5.30
N ILE A 251 0.78 5.20 5.73
CA ILE A 251 0.71 3.92 5.01
C ILE A 251 0.26 2.84 6.01
N GLY A 252 -0.72 2.02 5.61
CA GLY A 252 -1.32 0.99 6.48
C GLY A 252 -1.42 -0.40 5.85
N LEU A 253 -0.64 -0.73 4.82
CA LEU A 253 -0.81 -2.01 4.10
C LEU A 253 -0.60 -3.24 4.98
N TYR A 254 0.27 -3.16 5.99
CA TYR A 254 0.43 -4.24 6.97
C TYR A 254 -0.85 -4.46 7.79
N ASP A 255 -1.50 -3.38 8.23
CA ASP A 255 -2.73 -3.43 9.02
C ASP A 255 -3.89 -3.95 8.16
N GLU A 256 -3.95 -3.55 6.89
CA GLU A 256 -4.91 -4.05 5.91
C GLU A 256 -4.68 -5.53 5.57
N TRP A 257 -3.42 -5.95 5.41
CA TRP A 257 -3.06 -7.36 5.24
C TRP A 257 -3.45 -8.16 6.47
N GLN A 258 -3.22 -7.64 7.68
CA GLN A 258 -3.62 -8.27 8.94
C GLN A 258 -5.14 -8.41 9.04
N ALA A 259 -5.91 -7.42 8.60
CA ALA A 259 -7.37 -7.49 8.49
C ALA A 259 -7.88 -8.38 7.34
N SER A 260 -7.00 -8.78 6.40
CA SER A 260 -7.37 -9.56 5.21
C SER A 260 -7.55 -11.05 5.47
N SER A 261 -8.09 -11.76 4.47
CA SER A 261 -8.22 -13.21 4.44
C SER A 261 -6.90 -13.99 4.30
N TYR A 262 -5.78 -13.30 4.02
CA TYR A 262 -4.48 -13.94 3.79
C TYR A 262 -3.61 -14.04 5.05
N SER A 263 -3.89 -13.23 6.07
CA SER A 263 -3.12 -13.24 7.32
C SER A 263 -3.52 -14.37 8.27
N HIS A 264 -4.76 -14.84 8.17
CA HIS A 264 -5.43 -15.65 9.20
C HIS A 264 -5.43 -14.99 10.60
N ARG A 265 -5.23 -13.66 10.66
CA ARG A 265 -5.19 -12.86 11.90
C ARG A 265 -6.49 -12.11 12.20
N SER A 266 -7.47 -12.10 11.29
CA SER A 266 -8.79 -11.52 11.52
C SER A 266 -9.92 -12.53 11.22
N PRO A 267 -10.98 -12.60 12.06
CA PRO A 267 -12.17 -13.38 11.78
C PRO A 267 -13.15 -12.66 10.83
N LEU A 268 -12.92 -11.39 10.50
CA LEU A 268 -13.90 -10.52 9.83
C LEU A 268 -13.98 -10.56 8.27
N PRO A 269 -13.05 -11.14 7.49
CA PRO A 269 -13.18 -11.24 6.03
C PRO A 269 -14.46 -11.93 5.53
N PHE A 270 -14.98 -11.50 4.37
CA PHE A 270 -16.13 -12.13 3.71
C PHE A 270 -15.81 -13.46 3.00
N TYR A 271 -14.53 -13.78 2.81
CA TYR A 271 -14.06 -14.94 2.07
C TYR A 271 -12.79 -15.49 2.72
N THR A 272 -12.67 -16.81 2.85
CA THR A 272 -11.45 -17.48 3.30
C THR A 272 -10.47 -17.65 2.14
N LYS A 273 -9.17 -17.58 2.43
CA LYS A 273 -8.05 -17.85 1.51
C LYS A 273 -6.99 -18.67 2.24
N ASP A 274 -6.02 -19.23 1.52
CA ASP A 274 -4.83 -19.82 2.12
C ASP A 274 -3.94 -18.73 2.75
N TYR A 275 -3.19 -19.09 3.80
CA TYR A 275 -2.25 -18.17 4.45
C TYR A 275 -1.18 -17.70 3.46
N SER A 276 -0.88 -16.40 3.42
CA SER A 276 0.13 -15.80 2.53
C SER A 276 0.68 -14.51 3.12
N THR A 277 2.00 -14.34 3.08
CA THR A 277 2.68 -13.11 3.52
C THR A 277 2.96 -12.18 2.34
N CYS A 278 3.46 -10.98 2.64
CA CYS A 278 3.96 -10.04 1.64
C CYS A 278 4.98 -10.71 0.68
N GLN A 279 5.88 -11.54 1.23
CA GLN A 279 6.87 -12.30 0.48
C GLN A 279 6.23 -13.33 -0.47
N THR A 280 5.15 -14.00 -0.06
CA THR A 280 4.45 -14.98 -0.90
C THR A 280 3.95 -14.37 -2.22
N CYS A 281 3.48 -13.12 -2.17
CA CYS A 281 2.95 -12.42 -3.35
C CYS A 281 3.99 -11.62 -4.13
N HIS A 282 4.93 -10.95 -3.46
CA HIS A 282 5.87 -10.00 -4.09
C HIS A 282 7.29 -10.55 -4.27
N MET A 283 7.68 -11.61 -3.53
CA MET A 283 8.95 -12.32 -3.68
C MET A 283 8.74 -13.81 -4.05
N PRO A 284 7.88 -14.16 -5.03
CA PRO A 284 7.63 -15.55 -5.41
C PRO A 284 8.91 -16.25 -5.86
N ARG A 285 8.97 -17.58 -5.81
CA ARG A 285 10.16 -18.31 -6.28
C ARG A 285 10.28 -18.19 -7.81
N GLU A 286 11.42 -17.68 -8.28
CA GLU A 286 11.74 -17.59 -9.71
C GLU A 286 12.96 -18.48 -10.04
N THR A 287 12.91 -19.14 -11.21
CA THR A 287 14.05 -19.88 -11.77
C THR A 287 15.15 -18.92 -12.20
N ILE A 288 16.39 -19.21 -11.81
CA ILE A 288 17.54 -18.37 -12.16
C ILE A 288 17.90 -18.49 -13.64
N THR A 289 18.38 -17.39 -14.21
CA THR A 289 18.93 -17.35 -15.59
C THR A 289 20.41 -16.94 -15.61
N ARG A 290 20.91 -16.39 -14.49
CA ARG A 290 22.33 -16.07 -14.21
C ARG A 290 22.85 -16.95 -13.07
N SER A 291 24.14 -16.84 -12.76
CA SER A 291 24.73 -17.54 -11.60
C SER A 291 24.23 -16.92 -10.29
N ASP A 292 23.84 -17.74 -9.32
CA ASP A 292 23.50 -17.27 -7.98
C ASP A 292 23.83 -18.34 -6.94
N TYR A 293 24.80 -18.05 -6.07
CA TYR A 293 25.27 -19.00 -5.05
C TYR A 293 24.23 -19.22 -3.92
N GLY A 294 23.20 -18.39 -3.82
CA GLY A 294 22.08 -18.56 -2.89
C GLY A 294 20.94 -19.42 -3.44
N ALA A 295 20.99 -19.82 -4.71
CA ALA A 295 19.91 -20.56 -5.37
C ALA A 295 19.75 -21.99 -4.82
N LYS A 296 18.49 -22.40 -4.60
CA LYS A 296 18.12 -23.76 -4.20
C LYS A 296 17.23 -24.34 -5.29
N GLU A 297 17.56 -25.53 -5.78
CA GLU A 297 16.84 -26.18 -6.90
C GLU A 297 16.76 -25.28 -8.16
N LYS A 298 17.83 -24.51 -8.43
CA LYS A 298 17.89 -23.47 -9.48
C LYS A 298 16.84 -22.36 -9.35
N THR A 299 16.28 -22.15 -8.17
CA THR A 299 15.33 -21.05 -7.88
C THR A 299 15.83 -20.17 -6.72
N ILE A 300 15.49 -18.88 -6.77
CA ILE A 300 15.64 -17.92 -5.66
C ILE A 300 14.26 -17.37 -5.27
N ALA A 301 14.15 -16.73 -4.10
CA ALA A 301 13.04 -15.81 -3.86
C ALA A 301 13.24 -14.57 -4.75
N SER A 302 12.19 -14.13 -5.45
CA SER A 302 12.31 -13.03 -6.40
C SER A 302 12.66 -11.71 -5.70
N HIS A 303 13.72 -11.05 -6.17
CA HIS A 303 14.11 -9.71 -5.71
C HIS A 303 13.63 -8.64 -6.70
N ARG A 304 12.46 -8.87 -7.31
CA ARG A 304 11.80 -7.93 -8.22
C ARG A 304 10.74 -7.08 -7.55
N TRP A 305 10.12 -7.59 -6.48
CA TRP A 305 8.97 -6.97 -5.80
C TRP A 305 7.88 -6.50 -6.78
N VAL A 306 7.42 -7.43 -7.63
CA VAL A 306 6.38 -7.16 -8.64
C VAL A 306 5.09 -6.70 -7.96
N ALA A 307 4.62 -5.52 -8.34
CA ALA A 307 3.51 -4.81 -7.68
C ALA A 307 2.84 -3.86 -8.69
N GLY A 308 2.68 -2.58 -8.35
CA GLY A 308 2.12 -1.54 -9.24
C GLY A 308 3.13 -0.70 -10.02
N ASN A 309 4.43 -0.71 -9.68
CA ASN A 309 5.37 0.24 -10.29
C ASN A 309 5.74 -0.10 -11.75
N THR A 310 4.97 0.47 -12.69
CA THR A 310 5.30 0.50 -14.12
C THR A 310 6.20 1.68 -14.50
N ALA A 311 6.24 2.75 -13.70
CA ALA A 311 6.90 4.00 -14.07
C ALA A 311 8.43 3.94 -14.03
N VAL A 312 9.03 3.44 -12.95
CA VAL A 312 10.49 3.31 -12.82
C VAL A 312 11.09 2.35 -13.87
N PRO A 313 10.53 1.14 -14.11
CA PRO A 313 11.07 0.28 -15.16
C PRO A 313 10.84 0.84 -16.57
N PHE A 314 9.74 1.58 -16.81
CA PHE A 314 9.56 2.30 -18.09
C PHE A 314 10.59 3.42 -18.26
N TYR A 315 10.81 4.26 -17.25
CA TYR A 315 11.75 5.39 -17.28
C TYR A 315 13.21 4.97 -17.56
N TYR A 316 13.65 3.85 -16.97
CA TYR A 316 15.00 3.33 -17.16
C TYR A 316 15.13 2.27 -18.29
N GLY A 317 14.05 1.91 -18.98
CA GLY A 317 14.07 0.88 -20.04
C GLY A 317 14.27 -0.56 -19.53
N TYR A 318 13.85 -0.84 -18.30
CA TYR A 318 13.89 -2.17 -17.68
C TYR A 318 12.69 -3.03 -18.12
N GLU A 319 12.68 -3.36 -19.42
CA GLU A 319 11.58 -4.03 -20.11
C GLU A 319 11.15 -5.36 -19.45
N GLU A 320 12.11 -6.15 -18.96
CA GLU A 320 11.85 -7.42 -18.28
C GLU A 320 11.01 -7.22 -17.00
N GLN A 321 11.36 -6.21 -16.19
CA GLN A 321 10.61 -5.84 -15.00
C GLN A 321 9.25 -5.21 -15.36
N LEU A 322 9.20 -4.38 -16.41
CA LEU A 322 7.95 -3.77 -16.88
C LEU A 322 6.94 -4.85 -17.30
N GLN A 323 7.33 -5.80 -18.15
CA GLN A 323 6.43 -6.86 -18.62
C GLN A 323 6.01 -7.81 -17.49
N LYS A 324 6.91 -8.13 -16.54
CA LYS A 324 6.54 -8.89 -15.33
C LYS A 324 5.54 -8.14 -14.45
N THR A 325 5.66 -6.82 -14.33
CA THR A 325 4.73 -5.96 -13.57
C THR A 325 3.36 -5.86 -14.25
N ILE A 326 3.33 -5.63 -15.57
CA ILE A 326 2.09 -5.65 -16.37
C ILE A 326 1.38 -7.01 -16.26
N SER A 327 2.14 -8.11 -16.32
CA SER A 327 1.61 -9.47 -16.16
C SER A 327 1.05 -9.71 -14.75
N PHE A 328 1.72 -9.21 -13.70
CA PHE A 328 1.23 -9.30 -12.32
C PHE A 328 -0.08 -8.53 -12.12
N LEU A 329 -0.20 -7.31 -12.64
CA LEU A 329 -1.42 -6.49 -12.57
C LEU A 329 -2.60 -7.16 -13.28
N ARG A 330 -2.34 -7.83 -14.42
CA ARG A 330 -3.32 -8.59 -15.22
C ARG A 330 -3.64 -10.00 -14.68
N ALA A 331 -2.99 -10.45 -13.61
CA ALA A 331 -3.20 -11.78 -13.02
C ALA A 331 -4.50 -11.86 -12.18
N GLN A 332 -5.64 -11.49 -12.78
CA GLN A 332 -6.99 -11.51 -12.22
C GLN A 332 -7.13 -10.85 -10.83
N LYS A 333 -6.31 -9.82 -10.54
CA LYS A 333 -6.28 -9.14 -9.23
C LYS A 333 -7.65 -8.62 -8.79
N LEU A 334 -8.44 -8.20 -9.77
CA LEU A 334 -9.84 -7.79 -9.64
C LEU A 334 -10.77 -8.75 -10.40
N ASN A 335 -12.04 -8.73 -10.03
CA ASN A 335 -13.14 -9.13 -10.92
C ASN A 335 -14.03 -7.91 -11.20
N VAL A 336 -14.44 -7.76 -12.45
CA VAL A 336 -15.44 -6.79 -12.91
C VAL A 336 -16.64 -7.60 -13.40
N ASP A 337 -17.82 -7.31 -12.88
CA ASP A 337 -19.09 -7.88 -13.34
C ASP A 337 -20.06 -6.78 -13.75
N LEU A 338 -20.61 -6.91 -14.94
CA LEU A 338 -21.82 -6.20 -15.35
C LEU A 338 -22.98 -6.96 -14.70
N PHE A 339 -23.28 -6.60 -13.45
CA PHE A 339 -24.09 -7.38 -12.53
C PHE A 339 -25.58 -7.25 -12.78
N ALA A 340 -26.07 -6.05 -13.07
CA ALA A 340 -27.49 -5.77 -13.21
C ALA A 340 -27.78 -4.55 -14.10
N ILE A 341 -29.03 -4.44 -14.56
CA ILE A 341 -29.54 -3.18 -15.13
C ILE A 341 -30.87 -2.75 -14.47
N ARG A 342 -31.16 -1.46 -14.50
CA ARG A 342 -32.47 -0.88 -14.18
C ARG A 342 -32.96 -0.07 -15.37
N ILE A 343 -34.15 -0.39 -15.87
CA ILE A 343 -34.73 0.19 -17.09
C ILE A 343 -35.81 1.21 -16.68
N ASN A 344 -35.77 2.42 -17.24
CA ASN A 344 -36.75 3.50 -17.01
C ASN A 344 -37.07 3.78 -15.53
N ASN A 345 -36.06 3.70 -14.65
CA ASN A 345 -36.18 3.83 -13.19
C ASN A 345 -37.16 2.83 -12.52
N ALA A 346 -37.34 1.64 -13.12
CA ALA A 346 -38.13 0.56 -12.51
C ALA A 346 -37.68 0.23 -11.06
N PRO A 347 -38.59 -0.17 -10.16
CA PRO A 347 -38.29 -0.34 -8.74
C PRO A 347 -37.42 -1.56 -8.41
N GLN A 348 -37.15 -2.44 -9.38
CA GLN A 348 -36.33 -3.65 -9.22
C GLN A 348 -35.26 -3.70 -10.31
N TYR A 349 -34.09 -4.23 -9.95
CA TYR A 349 -33.01 -4.51 -10.89
C TYR A 349 -33.25 -5.84 -11.63
N VAL A 350 -32.93 -5.87 -12.91
CA VAL A 350 -32.76 -7.08 -13.71
C VAL A 350 -31.40 -7.69 -13.32
N ALA A 351 -31.41 -8.68 -12.43
CA ALA A 351 -30.21 -9.25 -11.81
C ALA A 351 -30.36 -10.76 -11.48
N PRO A 352 -29.27 -11.56 -11.59
CA PRO A 352 -27.99 -11.22 -12.21
C PRO A 352 -28.11 -11.15 -13.73
N LEU A 353 -27.51 -10.14 -14.35
CA LEU A 353 -27.52 -9.93 -15.79
C LEU A 353 -26.86 -11.13 -16.49
N GLY A 354 -27.57 -11.67 -17.49
CA GLY A 354 -27.27 -12.94 -18.15
C GLY A 354 -28.09 -14.14 -17.63
N SER A 355 -28.55 -14.10 -16.37
CA SER A 355 -29.27 -15.21 -15.71
C SER A 355 -30.79 -15.02 -15.62
N VAL A 356 -31.34 -13.94 -16.19
CA VAL A 356 -32.76 -13.56 -16.12
C VAL A 356 -33.26 -12.99 -17.45
N ASN A 357 -34.55 -13.18 -17.74
CA ASN A 357 -35.20 -12.62 -18.94
C ASN A 357 -35.49 -11.12 -18.77
N TYR A 358 -35.34 -10.33 -19.83
CA TYR A 358 -35.76 -8.92 -19.90
C TYR A 358 -35.96 -8.46 -21.35
N GLU A 359 -36.56 -7.27 -21.52
CA GLU A 359 -36.77 -6.63 -22.81
C GLU A 359 -36.16 -5.22 -22.77
N LEU A 360 -35.48 -4.80 -23.85
CA LEU A 360 -35.00 -3.42 -24.03
C LEU A 360 -35.62 -2.81 -25.29
N LYS A 361 -35.98 -1.52 -25.24
CA LYS A 361 -36.60 -0.78 -26.34
C LYS A 361 -35.74 0.43 -26.75
N PRO A 362 -35.87 0.91 -28.00
CA PRO A 362 -35.33 2.22 -28.36
C PRO A 362 -35.95 3.30 -27.48
N GLU A 363 -35.17 4.34 -27.15
CA GLU A 363 -35.50 5.42 -26.21
C GLU A 363 -35.59 5.02 -24.73
N ASP A 364 -35.40 3.74 -24.35
CA ASP A 364 -35.28 3.35 -22.94
C ASP A 364 -34.05 4.00 -22.28
N THR A 365 -34.23 4.44 -21.03
CA THR A 365 -33.14 4.87 -20.15
C THR A 365 -32.64 3.66 -19.36
N VAL A 366 -31.36 3.31 -19.50
CA VAL A 366 -30.74 2.15 -18.86
C VAL A 366 -29.69 2.61 -17.87
N GLU A 367 -29.87 2.24 -16.61
CA GLU A 367 -28.83 2.25 -15.59
C GLU A 367 -28.16 0.88 -15.54
N THR A 368 -26.83 0.85 -15.60
CA THR A 368 -26.01 -0.37 -15.49
C THR A 368 -25.24 -0.36 -14.18
N VAL A 369 -25.34 -1.48 -13.45
CA VAL A 369 -24.65 -1.72 -12.18
C VAL A 369 -23.38 -2.53 -12.45
N VAL A 370 -22.23 -1.89 -12.30
CA VAL A 370 -20.91 -2.52 -12.38
C VAL A 370 -20.45 -2.86 -10.97
N VAL A 371 -20.13 -4.13 -10.70
CA VAL A 371 -19.58 -4.57 -9.40
C VAL A 371 -18.11 -4.91 -9.57
N ILE A 372 -17.25 -4.30 -8.75
CA ILE A 372 -15.79 -4.39 -8.87
C ILE A 372 -15.23 -4.96 -7.56
N GLN A 373 -14.74 -6.19 -7.61
CA GLN A 373 -14.26 -6.95 -6.45
C GLN A 373 -12.73 -6.91 -6.36
N ASN A 374 -12.19 -6.53 -5.20
CA ASN A 374 -10.79 -6.81 -4.85
C ASN A 374 -10.64 -8.30 -4.50
N LYS A 375 -10.09 -9.09 -5.44
CA LYS A 375 -10.21 -10.56 -5.46
C LYS A 375 -8.93 -11.31 -5.05
N TRP A 376 -7.76 -10.74 -5.36
CA TRP A 376 -6.43 -11.31 -5.09
C TRP A 376 -5.37 -10.25 -4.72
N ILE A 377 -5.76 -9.20 -3.99
CA ILE A 377 -4.85 -8.22 -3.38
C ILE A 377 -5.03 -8.33 -1.86
N GLY A 378 -3.92 -8.52 -1.13
CA GLY A 378 -3.95 -8.69 0.33
C GLY A 378 -4.16 -7.39 1.10
N HIS A 379 -4.00 -6.25 0.44
CA HIS A 379 -4.21 -4.90 0.96
C HIS A 379 -5.18 -4.15 0.02
N THR A 380 -5.47 -2.89 0.32
CA THR A 380 -6.39 -2.06 -0.46
C THR A 380 -5.86 -1.74 -1.86
N LEU A 381 -6.77 -1.52 -2.81
CA LEU A 381 -6.49 -0.88 -4.12
C LEU A 381 -7.21 0.47 -4.16
N ILE A 382 -6.54 1.60 -4.34
CA ILE A 382 -5.11 1.82 -4.54
C ILE A 382 -4.28 1.56 -3.26
N PRO A 383 -3.02 1.08 -3.37
CA PRO A 383 -2.19 0.69 -2.21
C PRO A 383 -1.68 1.87 -1.36
N GLU A 384 -0.43 2.31 -1.51
CA GLU A 384 0.23 3.19 -0.52
C GLU A 384 0.05 4.67 -0.82
N GLN A 385 0.59 5.16 -1.94
CA GLN A 385 0.60 6.58 -2.29
C GLN A 385 -0.67 6.95 -3.09
N ARG A 386 -1.82 6.84 -2.39
CA ARG A 386 -3.19 6.90 -2.95
C ARG A 386 -3.61 8.24 -3.56
N ASP A 387 -2.83 9.29 -3.36
CA ASP A 387 -3.04 10.64 -3.86
C ASP A 387 -2.42 10.87 -5.25
N MET A 388 -1.40 10.08 -5.61
CA MET A 388 -0.71 10.19 -6.90
C MET A 388 -0.84 8.95 -7.79
N TYR A 389 -1.09 7.77 -7.22
CA TYR A 389 -1.42 6.55 -7.97
C TYR A 389 -2.88 6.59 -8.44
N GLU A 390 -3.16 6.10 -9.65
CA GLU A 390 -4.51 6.24 -10.24
C GLU A 390 -4.99 4.94 -10.89
N ALA A 391 -6.13 4.43 -10.41
CA ALA A 391 -6.96 3.49 -11.14
C ALA A 391 -8.34 4.09 -11.36
N TRP A 392 -9.05 3.66 -12.39
CA TRP A 392 -10.40 4.14 -12.69
C TRP A 392 -11.23 3.11 -13.43
N THR A 393 -12.54 3.30 -13.40
CA THR A 393 -13.49 2.53 -14.20
C THR A 393 -13.75 3.26 -15.52
N GLN A 394 -13.42 2.60 -16.63
CA GLN A 394 -13.80 3.01 -17.98
C GLN A 394 -15.05 2.24 -18.38
N PHE A 395 -16.09 2.94 -18.83
CA PHE A 395 -17.37 2.39 -19.25
C PHE A 395 -17.67 2.79 -20.69
N GLU A 396 -18.15 1.86 -21.50
CA GLU A 396 -18.42 2.06 -22.92
C GLU A 396 -19.66 1.26 -23.35
N VAL A 397 -20.56 1.89 -24.10
CA VAL A 397 -21.67 1.23 -24.79
C VAL A 397 -21.59 1.52 -26.28
N LYS A 398 -21.55 0.47 -27.10
CA LYS A 398 -21.60 0.57 -28.57
C LYS A 398 -22.80 -0.16 -29.14
N ASP A 399 -23.26 0.28 -30.30
CA ASP A 399 -24.25 -0.42 -31.12
C ASP A 399 -23.58 -1.38 -32.13
N ALA A 400 -24.36 -2.19 -32.84
CA ALA A 400 -23.85 -3.18 -33.79
C ALA A 400 -23.14 -2.60 -35.04
N SER A 401 -23.17 -1.28 -35.25
CA SER A 401 -22.34 -0.58 -36.25
C SER A 401 -21.01 -0.06 -35.70
N GLY A 402 -20.80 -0.18 -34.38
CA GLY A 402 -19.66 0.40 -33.67
C GLY A 402 -19.87 1.85 -33.22
N LYS A 403 -21.07 2.41 -33.41
CA LYS A 403 -21.45 3.74 -32.93
C LYS A 403 -21.45 3.74 -31.40
N ILE A 404 -20.67 4.62 -30.78
CA ILE A 404 -20.70 4.83 -29.33
C ILE A 404 -22.05 5.49 -28.97
N ILE A 405 -22.72 4.92 -27.99
CA ILE A 405 -23.95 5.42 -27.36
C ILE A 405 -23.62 6.19 -26.09
N ALA A 406 -22.67 5.67 -25.31
CA ALA A 406 -22.24 6.20 -24.02
C ALA A 406 -20.79 5.83 -23.75
N GLU A 407 -20.06 6.74 -23.10
CA GLU A 407 -18.67 6.56 -22.68
C GLU A 407 -18.38 7.35 -21.38
N SER A 408 -17.45 6.86 -20.57
CA SER A 408 -16.83 7.59 -19.43
C SER A 408 -15.54 6.89 -19.02
N GLY A 409 -14.59 7.63 -18.43
CA GLY A 409 -13.27 7.11 -18.07
C GLY A 409 -12.30 7.02 -19.26
N GLU A 410 -12.49 7.85 -20.28
CA GLU A 410 -11.48 8.07 -21.30
C GLU A 410 -10.33 8.97 -20.80
N LEU A 411 -9.22 8.96 -21.53
CA LEU A 411 -8.10 9.87 -21.31
C LEU A 411 -8.10 10.98 -22.35
N GLU A 412 -8.11 12.22 -21.87
CA GLU A 412 -8.06 13.44 -22.70
C GLU A 412 -6.77 13.49 -23.55
N PRO A 413 -6.73 14.28 -24.64
CA PRO A 413 -5.54 14.42 -25.49
C PRO A 413 -4.28 14.87 -24.74
N ASP A 414 -4.43 15.61 -23.64
CA ASP A 414 -3.32 16.05 -22.79
C ASP A 414 -2.87 15.00 -21.75
N GLY A 415 -3.56 13.86 -21.63
CA GLY A 415 -3.27 12.77 -20.70
C GLY A 415 -4.03 12.80 -19.37
N GLN A 416 -4.84 13.83 -19.08
CA GLN A 416 -5.72 13.81 -17.92
C GLN A 416 -6.84 12.77 -18.08
N LEU A 417 -7.39 12.33 -16.94
CA LEU A 417 -8.58 11.47 -16.90
C LEU A 417 -9.85 12.32 -17.03
N ASP A 418 -10.87 11.78 -17.68
CA ASP A 418 -12.26 12.28 -17.65
C ASP A 418 -12.66 12.72 -16.21
N PRO A 419 -12.96 14.00 -15.97
CA PRO A 419 -13.33 14.50 -14.63
C PRO A 419 -14.60 13.87 -14.05
N GLY A 420 -15.45 13.26 -14.88
CA GLY A 420 -16.66 12.53 -14.44
C GLY A 420 -16.42 11.04 -14.20
N ALA A 421 -15.20 10.53 -14.34
CA ALA A 421 -14.89 9.11 -14.23
C ALA A 421 -14.72 8.61 -12.80
N HIS A 422 -15.31 7.44 -12.51
CA HIS A 422 -15.11 6.77 -11.23
C HIS A 422 -13.65 6.38 -11.03
N SER A 423 -12.97 7.12 -10.15
CA SER A 423 -11.52 7.03 -9.92
C SER A 423 -11.24 6.53 -8.52
N PHE A 424 -10.44 5.47 -8.40
CA PHE A 424 -9.97 4.88 -7.14
C PHE A 424 -8.75 5.67 -6.66
N ILE A 425 -8.95 6.60 -5.74
CA ILE A 425 -7.94 7.58 -5.31
C ILE A 425 -8.31 8.16 -3.93
N THR A 426 -7.32 8.64 -3.16
CA THR A 426 -7.54 9.38 -1.91
C THR A 426 -7.21 10.86 -2.15
N ARG A 427 -8.21 11.75 -2.07
CA ARG A 427 -8.05 13.18 -2.33
C ARG A 427 -7.73 13.91 -1.03
N MET A 428 -6.45 14.20 -0.79
CA MET A 428 -5.96 14.84 0.43
C MET A 428 -5.96 16.38 0.31
N LEU A 429 -6.31 17.09 1.39
CA LEU A 429 -6.31 18.56 1.42
C LEU A 429 -5.30 19.13 2.43
N ASP A 430 -4.79 20.33 2.13
CA ASP A 430 -4.04 21.17 3.09
C ASP A 430 -4.96 21.83 4.14
N ALA A 431 -4.36 22.52 5.11
CA ALA A 431 -5.08 23.25 6.17
C ALA A 431 -5.85 24.51 5.68
N LYS A 432 -5.94 24.73 4.37
CA LYS A 432 -6.72 25.80 3.72
C LYS A 432 -7.77 25.23 2.74
N GLY A 433 -7.89 23.91 2.63
CA GLY A 433 -8.80 23.24 1.70
C GLY A 433 -8.28 23.06 0.27
N ASN A 434 -6.99 23.32 0.00
CA ASN A 434 -6.40 23.08 -1.33
C ASN A 434 -6.09 21.59 -1.51
N LEU A 435 -6.36 21.04 -2.71
CA LEU A 435 -5.99 19.68 -3.07
C LEU A 435 -4.45 19.52 -3.17
N LEU A 436 -3.91 18.52 -2.48
CA LEU A 436 -2.52 18.11 -2.59
C LEU A 436 -2.34 17.21 -3.84
N VAL A 437 -1.37 17.55 -4.69
CA VAL A 437 -1.23 16.95 -6.05
C VAL A 437 0.21 16.66 -6.46
N LYS A 438 1.19 16.97 -5.59
CA LYS A 438 2.63 16.74 -5.78
C LYS A 438 3.20 15.80 -4.71
N HIS A 439 2.32 14.99 -4.11
CA HIS A 439 2.60 14.12 -2.96
C HIS A 439 3.15 14.89 -1.73
N GLU A 440 2.61 16.09 -1.46
CA GLU A 440 3.00 16.92 -0.31
C GLU A 440 2.44 16.39 1.02
N VAL A 441 2.64 15.10 1.34
CA VAL A 441 1.98 14.41 2.46
C VAL A 441 2.16 15.10 3.81
N TRP A 442 3.30 15.78 4.02
CA TRP A 442 3.58 16.59 5.22
C TRP A 442 2.71 17.85 5.36
N GLN A 443 1.92 18.22 4.35
CA GLN A 443 0.92 19.29 4.41
C GLN A 443 -0.51 18.77 4.63
N ARG A 444 -0.72 17.44 4.66
CA ARG A 444 -2.06 16.84 4.82
C ARG A 444 -2.70 17.28 6.14
N HIS A 445 -3.87 17.89 6.02
CA HIS A 445 -4.74 18.24 7.15
C HIS A 445 -5.99 17.36 7.19
N THR A 446 -6.58 17.04 6.03
CA THR A 446 -7.81 16.24 5.92
C THR A 446 -7.87 15.42 4.62
N ILE A 447 -8.94 14.65 4.44
CA ILE A 447 -9.29 13.93 3.21
C ILE A 447 -10.67 14.41 2.74
N ALA A 448 -10.81 14.70 1.45
CA ALA A 448 -12.08 15.04 0.80
C ALA A 448 -12.86 13.78 0.39
N THR A 449 -12.20 12.83 -0.27
CA THR A 449 -12.74 11.51 -0.62
C THR A 449 -11.67 10.43 -0.50
N ASP A 450 -12.09 9.20 -0.18
CA ASP A 450 -11.31 7.98 -0.39
C ASP A 450 -12.25 6.94 -1.01
N THR A 451 -11.97 6.56 -2.25
CA THR A 451 -12.80 5.63 -3.05
C THR A 451 -12.19 4.23 -3.14
N THR A 452 -11.23 3.89 -2.28
CA THR A 452 -10.41 2.69 -2.43
C THR A 452 -11.06 1.38 -1.94
N ILE A 453 -10.76 0.27 -2.61
CA ILE A 453 -11.39 -1.04 -2.41
C ILE A 453 -10.55 -1.94 -1.48
N ARG A 454 -11.04 -2.14 -0.25
CA ARG A 454 -10.44 -2.99 0.79
C ARG A 454 -10.32 -4.48 0.40
N PRO A 455 -9.39 -5.25 1.00
CA PRO A 455 -9.20 -6.68 0.71
C PRO A 455 -10.49 -7.50 0.78
N GLY A 456 -10.77 -8.28 -0.27
CA GLY A 456 -11.92 -9.18 -0.32
C GLY A 456 -13.29 -8.50 -0.35
N ARG A 457 -13.35 -7.16 -0.45
CA ARG A 457 -14.61 -6.40 -0.61
C ARG A 457 -14.84 -6.03 -2.08
N SER A 458 -16.02 -5.49 -2.35
CA SER A 458 -16.42 -4.98 -3.67
C SER A 458 -16.98 -3.57 -3.54
N THR A 459 -16.80 -2.76 -4.57
CA THR A 459 -17.52 -1.49 -4.77
C THR A 459 -18.52 -1.62 -5.92
N ILE A 460 -19.45 -0.66 -6.02
CA ILE A 460 -20.47 -0.60 -7.06
C ILE A 460 -20.36 0.74 -7.78
N VAL A 461 -20.27 0.70 -9.11
CA VAL A 461 -20.28 1.89 -9.96
C VAL A 461 -21.53 1.84 -10.84
N ARG A 462 -22.25 2.95 -10.94
CA ARG A 462 -23.54 3.01 -11.65
C ARG A 462 -23.43 3.98 -12.82
N TYR A 463 -23.75 3.51 -14.02
CA TYR A 463 -23.73 4.33 -15.24
C TYR A 463 -25.13 4.39 -15.85
N ARG A 464 -25.62 5.59 -16.16
CA ARG A 464 -26.88 5.80 -16.89
C ARG A 464 -26.62 6.27 -18.31
N PHE A 465 -27.32 5.68 -19.27
CA PHE A 465 -27.39 6.12 -20.65
C PHE A 465 -28.80 5.93 -21.21
N LYS A 466 -29.14 6.65 -22.27
CA LYS A 466 -30.36 6.42 -23.05
C LYS A 466 -30.05 5.68 -24.35
N ILE A 467 -30.85 4.65 -24.67
CA ILE A 467 -30.75 3.94 -25.96
C ILE A 467 -31.31 4.85 -27.08
N PRO A 468 -30.53 5.25 -28.10
CA PRO A 468 -31.04 6.08 -29.20
C PRO A 468 -32.08 5.36 -30.05
N ALA A 469 -33.13 6.08 -30.49
CA ALA A 469 -34.14 5.59 -31.43
C ALA A 469 -33.58 4.95 -32.73
N ASP A 470 -32.37 5.32 -33.16
CA ASP A 470 -31.73 4.82 -34.37
C ASP A 470 -30.73 3.66 -34.14
N ALA A 471 -30.45 3.27 -32.90
CA ALA A 471 -29.38 2.33 -32.56
C ALA A 471 -29.56 0.93 -33.15
N LYS A 472 -28.45 0.27 -33.50
CA LYS A 472 -28.44 -1.08 -34.09
C LYS A 472 -28.21 -2.16 -33.05
N THR A 473 -29.12 -3.14 -32.99
CA THR A 473 -29.02 -4.31 -32.11
C THR A 473 -28.05 -5.36 -32.67
N PRO A 474 -27.28 -6.09 -31.84
CA PRO A 474 -27.16 -5.91 -30.39
C PRO A 474 -26.26 -4.74 -29.99
N LEU A 475 -26.45 -4.26 -28.76
CA LEU A 475 -25.52 -3.37 -28.07
C LEU A 475 -24.43 -4.19 -27.37
N THR A 476 -23.22 -3.66 -27.29
CA THR A 476 -22.16 -4.17 -26.42
C THR A 476 -21.89 -3.17 -25.29
N ILE A 477 -22.12 -3.62 -24.05
CA ILE A 477 -21.83 -2.86 -22.84
C ILE A 477 -20.50 -3.38 -22.30
N THR A 478 -19.53 -2.52 -22.03
CA THR A 478 -18.20 -2.86 -21.51
C THR A 478 -17.84 -2.01 -20.31
N ALA A 479 -17.32 -2.64 -19.26
CA ALA A 479 -16.66 -1.98 -18.13
C ALA A 479 -15.24 -2.51 -17.96
N LYS A 480 -14.30 -1.64 -17.60
CA LYS A 480 -12.88 -1.96 -17.41
C LYS A 480 -12.34 -1.25 -16.19
N VAL A 481 -11.40 -1.88 -15.47
CA VAL A 481 -10.54 -1.17 -14.51
C VAL A 481 -9.16 -0.99 -15.12
N ASN A 482 -8.80 0.26 -15.35
CA ASN A 482 -7.48 0.68 -15.79
C ASN A 482 -6.66 1.15 -14.59
N TYR A 483 -5.33 1.07 -14.70
CA TYR A 483 -4.39 1.59 -13.71
C TYR A 483 -3.16 2.20 -14.38
N ARG A 484 -2.68 3.33 -13.84
CA ARG A 484 -1.34 3.87 -14.12
C ARG A 484 -0.63 4.21 -12.82
N HIS A 485 0.69 4.04 -12.82
CA HIS A 485 1.46 4.20 -11.58
C HIS A 485 1.51 5.64 -11.06
N PHE A 486 1.48 6.64 -11.94
CA PHE A 486 1.31 8.04 -11.55
C PHE A 486 0.23 8.69 -12.41
N ASN A 487 -0.60 9.54 -11.80
CA ASN A 487 -1.50 10.42 -12.54
C ASN A 487 -0.73 11.45 -13.37
N GLU A 488 -1.40 12.04 -14.33
CA GLU A 488 -0.78 12.97 -15.28
C GLU A 488 -0.26 14.24 -14.61
N THR A 489 -0.98 14.75 -13.60
CA THR A 489 -0.59 15.95 -12.84
C THR A 489 0.74 15.75 -12.11
N TYR A 490 0.93 14.62 -11.44
CA TYR A 490 2.18 14.27 -10.78
C TYR A 490 3.31 13.99 -11.78
N THR A 491 3.00 13.36 -12.92
CA THR A 491 3.97 13.13 -14.01
C THR A 491 4.45 14.45 -14.63
N LYS A 492 3.54 15.42 -14.81
CA LYS A 492 3.85 16.79 -15.26
C LYS A 492 4.67 17.59 -14.24
N PHE A 493 4.46 17.40 -12.94
CA PHE A 493 5.27 18.01 -11.87
C PHE A 493 6.72 17.48 -11.86
N THR A 494 6.87 16.16 -12.01
CA THR A 494 8.15 15.46 -11.87
C THR A 494 9.03 15.53 -13.11
N LEU A 495 8.46 15.35 -14.30
CA LEU A 495 9.20 15.30 -15.57
C LEU A 495 9.02 16.57 -16.43
N GLY A 496 8.14 17.48 -16.04
CA GLY A 496 7.75 18.66 -16.83
C GLY A 496 6.77 18.32 -17.95
N ALA A 497 6.06 19.32 -18.48
CA ALA A 497 4.94 19.16 -19.41
C ALA A 497 5.28 18.59 -20.83
N LYS A 498 6.46 17.99 -21.02
CA LYS A 498 6.88 17.28 -22.24
C LYS A 498 7.56 15.96 -21.88
N HIS A 499 6.79 15.02 -21.32
CA HIS A 499 7.20 13.65 -21.05
C HIS A 499 6.59 12.66 -22.06
N ALA A 500 7.08 11.42 -22.06
CA ALA A 500 6.39 10.31 -22.73
C ALA A 500 5.08 9.98 -22.00
N ARG A 501 4.07 9.43 -22.70
CA ARG A 501 2.88 8.86 -22.04
C ARG A 501 3.28 7.58 -21.29
N TYR A 502 2.96 7.51 -20.01
CA TYR A 502 3.33 6.37 -19.15
C TYR A 502 2.37 5.17 -19.33
N PRO A 503 2.80 3.93 -19.02
CA PRO A 503 1.99 2.74 -19.28
C PRO A 503 0.70 2.71 -18.45
N VAL A 504 -0.44 2.68 -19.15
CA VAL A 504 -1.75 2.32 -18.60
C VAL A 504 -1.97 0.82 -18.76
N VAL A 505 -2.44 0.17 -17.70
CA VAL A 505 -2.70 -1.27 -17.66
C VAL A 505 -4.18 -1.51 -17.39
N GLU A 506 -4.90 -2.00 -18.39
CA GLU A 506 -6.18 -2.69 -18.18
C GLU A 506 -5.91 -3.91 -17.28
N MET A 507 -6.40 -3.87 -16.02
CA MET A 507 -6.20 -4.90 -15.00
C MET A 507 -7.25 -6.00 -15.07
N ALA A 508 -8.49 -5.62 -15.34
CA ALA A 508 -9.64 -6.48 -15.50
C ALA A 508 -10.71 -5.77 -16.35
N SER A 509 -11.48 -6.54 -17.12
CA SER A 509 -12.53 -6.03 -17.98
C SER A 509 -13.68 -7.02 -18.12
N ARG A 510 -14.87 -6.52 -18.44
CA ARG A 510 -16.00 -7.33 -18.84
C ARG A 510 -16.88 -6.62 -19.87
N THR A 511 -17.17 -7.33 -20.96
CA THR A 511 -18.21 -6.99 -21.92
C THR A 511 -19.42 -7.94 -21.75
N ARG A 512 -20.63 -7.44 -21.98
CA ARG A 512 -21.83 -8.23 -22.26
C ARG A 512 -22.52 -7.68 -23.51
N THR A 513 -23.12 -8.57 -24.28
CA THR A 513 -23.91 -8.26 -25.48
C THR A 513 -25.38 -8.34 -25.15
N VAL A 514 -26.17 -7.31 -25.47
CA VAL A 514 -27.60 -7.23 -25.15
C VAL A 514 -28.40 -6.79 -26.38
N ASN A 515 -29.57 -7.38 -26.61
CA ASN A 515 -30.44 -7.03 -27.72
C ASN A 515 -31.31 -5.82 -27.37
N ILE A 516 -31.63 -4.99 -28.38
CA ILE A 516 -32.86 -4.20 -28.39
C ILE A 516 -33.96 -5.15 -28.87
N GLY A 517 -34.87 -5.51 -27.98
CA GLY A 517 -35.78 -6.67 -28.08
C GLY A 517 -35.66 -7.60 -26.88
N SER A 518 -35.98 -8.88 -27.06
CA SER A 518 -35.87 -9.91 -26.00
C SER A 518 -34.41 -10.24 -25.68
N ASN A 519 -34.14 -10.39 -24.39
CA ASN A 519 -32.91 -10.92 -23.84
C ASN A 519 -33.29 -12.08 -22.91
N ASP A 520 -32.96 -13.30 -23.32
CA ASP A 520 -33.41 -14.52 -22.64
C ASP A 520 -32.32 -14.99 -21.64
N ALA A 521 -32.75 -15.63 -20.54
CA ALA A 521 -31.85 -16.14 -19.51
C ALA A 521 -30.97 -17.28 -20.05
N GLY A 522 -29.65 -17.09 -19.94
CA GLY A 522 -28.65 -18.13 -20.21
C GLY A 522 -28.13 -18.79 -18.94
N ALA A 523 -27.18 -19.70 -19.11
CA ALA A 523 -26.25 -20.03 -18.03
C ALA A 523 -25.23 -18.88 -17.87
N PRO A 524 -24.74 -18.58 -16.64
CA PRO A 524 -23.65 -17.62 -16.45
C PRO A 524 -22.42 -17.96 -17.31
N ASP A 525 -21.71 -16.94 -17.78
CA ASP A 525 -20.50 -17.16 -18.59
C ASP A 525 -19.42 -17.86 -17.76
N LYS A 526 -18.55 -18.65 -18.39
CA LYS A 526 -17.44 -19.35 -17.69
C LYS A 526 -16.44 -18.42 -16.99
N VAL A 527 -16.50 -17.11 -17.26
CA VAL A 527 -15.69 -16.06 -16.65
C VAL A 527 -16.44 -15.28 -15.55
N ASP A 528 -17.72 -15.55 -15.34
CA ASP A 528 -18.47 -15.03 -14.20
C ASP A 528 -18.03 -15.72 -12.90
N ASN A 529 -18.08 -14.97 -11.80
CA ASN A 529 -18.23 -15.58 -10.48
C ASN A 529 -19.61 -16.31 -10.46
N PRO A 530 -19.79 -17.43 -9.75
CA PRO A 530 -21.10 -18.06 -9.62
C PRO A 530 -22.16 -17.09 -9.09
N ASP A 531 -23.43 -17.20 -9.51
CA ASP A 531 -24.46 -16.19 -9.20
C ASP A 531 -24.65 -15.91 -7.69
N TRP A 532 -24.45 -16.90 -6.81
CA TRP A 532 -24.46 -16.66 -5.36
C TRP A 532 -23.32 -15.72 -4.91
N MET A 533 -22.16 -15.79 -5.57
CA MET A 533 -21.01 -14.93 -5.29
C MET A 533 -21.16 -13.56 -5.96
N ARG A 534 -21.87 -13.46 -7.09
CA ARG A 534 -22.26 -12.17 -7.70
C ARG A 534 -23.20 -11.40 -6.77
N TRP A 535 -24.27 -12.05 -6.29
CA TRP A 535 -25.15 -11.50 -5.25
C TRP A 535 -24.39 -11.13 -3.96
N ASN A 536 -23.43 -11.96 -3.53
CA ASN A 536 -22.63 -11.66 -2.34
C ASN A 536 -21.69 -10.44 -2.54
N ASN A 537 -21.04 -10.31 -3.70
CA ASN A 537 -20.24 -9.14 -4.06
C ASN A 537 -21.09 -7.87 -4.06
N PHE A 538 -22.28 -7.92 -4.67
CA PHE A 538 -23.24 -6.80 -4.68
C PHE A 538 -23.73 -6.44 -3.26
N GLY A 539 -24.07 -7.43 -2.43
CA GLY A 539 -24.45 -7.22 -1.03
C GLY A 539 -23.33 -6.62 -0.18
N ILE A 540 -22.06 -6.98 -0.43
CA ILE A 540 -20.89 -6.35 0.22
C ILE A 540 -20.77 -4.87 -0.18
N GLY A 541 -20.93 -4.55 -1.46
CA GLY A 541 -20.90 -3.17 -1.94
C GLY A 541 -22.02 -2.33 -1.32
N LEU A 542 -23.26 -2.83 -1.36
CA LEU A 542 -24.42 -2.18 -0.74
C LEU A 542 -24.25 -1.97 0.77
N LEU A 543 -23.57 -2.91 1.47
CA LEU A 543 -23.28 -2.78 2.89
C LEU A 543 -22.24 -1.67 3.17
N ASP A 544 -21.18 -1.60 2.37
CA ASP A 544 -20.16 -0.54 2.48
C ASP A 544 -20.71 0.84 2.05
N GLU A 545 -21.73 0.88 1.17
CA GLU A 545 -22.52 2.07 0.83
C GLU A 545 -23.61 2.45 1.87
N LEU A 546 -23.72 1.69 2.98
CA LEU A 546 -24.73 1.85 4.03
C LEU A 546 -26.19 1.57 3.59
N GLN A 547 -26.40 0.96 2.41
CA GLN A 547 -27.70 0.56 1.89
C GLN A 547 -28.19 -0.76 2.52
N TYR A 548 -28.40 -0.76 3.84
CA TYR A 548 -28.63 -1.98 4.63
C TYR A 548 -29.82 -2.84 4.20
N GLY A 549 -30.94 -2.22 3.78
CA GLY A 549 -32.11 -2.96 3.27
C GLY A 549 -31.79 -3.74 1.99
N PRO A 550 -31.35 -3.07 0.91
CA PRO A 550 -30.84 -3.73 -0.30
C PRO A 550 -29.72 -4.75 -0.03
N ALA A 551 -28.84 -4.51 0.94
CA ALA A 551 -27.79 -5.47 1.32
C ALA A 551 -28.38 -6.75 1.96
N VAL A 552 -29.38 -6.62 2.84
CA VAL A 552 -30.16 -7.75 3.38
C VAL A 552 -30.82 -8.54 2.24
N ASP A 553 -31.48 -7.88 1.29
CA ASP A 553 -32.12 -8.54 0.15
C ASP A 553 -31.08 -9.31 -0.70
N ALA A 554 -29.94 -8.69 -1.00
CA ALA A 554 -28.84 -9.33 -1.73
C ALA A 554 -28.29 -10.57 -0.98
N PHE A 555 -28.06 -10.50 0.33
CA PHE A 555 -27.63 -11.66 1.11
C PHE A 555 -28.73 -12.72 1.28
N ALA A 556 -30.01 -12.35 1.27
CA ALA A 556 -31.12 -13.31 1.22
C ALA A 556 -31.14 -14.09 -0.11
N HIS A 557 -30.79 -13.45 -1.23
CA HIS A 557 -30.55 -14.14 -2.49
C HIS A 557 -29.38 -15.13 -2.40
N VAL A 558 -28.28 -14.80 -1.71
CA VAL A 558 -27.18 -15.75 -1.44
C VAL A 558 -27.68 -16.94 -0.63
N ALA A 559 -28.41 -16.70 0.47
CA ALA A 559 -28.95 -17.77 1.33
C ALA A 559 -29.99 -18.66 0.63
N LYS A 560 -30.71 -18.14 -0.38
CA LYS A 560 -31.63 -18.91 -1.23
C LYS A 560 -30.88 -19.78 -2.24
N LEU A 561 -29.77 -19.30 -2.80
CA LEU A 561 -28.93 -20.03 -3.75
C LEU A 561 -27.97 -21.04 -3.06
N ARG A 562 -27.63 -20.79 -1.79
CA ARG A 562 -26.74 -21.59 -0.95
C ARG A 562 -27.31 -21.73 0.47
N PRO A 563 -28.40 -22.48 0.67
CA PRO A 563 -29.00 -22.70 1.99
C PRO A 563 -28.10 -23.50 2.94
N ASP A 564 -27.05 -24.11 2.41
CA ASP A 564 -26.00 -24.87 3.08
C ASP A 564 -24.80 -24.01 3.54
N TYR A 565 -24.75 -22.72 3.20
CA TYR A 565 -23.59 -21.86 3.43
C TYR A 565 -23.79 -20.94 4.66
N PRO A 566 -23.07 -21.17 5.79
CA PRO A 566 -23.29 -20.41 7.02
C PRO A 566 -23.06 -18.90 6.87
N ASP A 567 -22.06 -18.48 6.09
CA ASP A 567 -21.74 -17.05 5.97
C ASP A 567 -22.80 -16.25 5.21
N ALA A 568 -23.70 -16.88 4.46
CA ALA A 568 -24.87 -16.18 3.91
C ALA A 568 -25.78 -15.67 5.04
N TYR A 569 -25.94 -16.46 6.10
CA TYR A 569 -26.66 -16.06 7.31
C TYR A 569 -25.81 -15.15 8.22
N THR A 570 -24.48 -15.33 8.29
CA THR A 570 -23.59 -14.36 8.94
C THR A 570 -23.64 -12.98 8.28
N ASN A 571 -23.74 -12.92 6.94
CA ASN A 571 -23.84 -11.66 6.19
C ASN A 571 -25.21 -10.99 6.37
N LEU A 572 -26.30 -11.76 6.41
CA LEU A 572 -27.62 -11.26 6.84
C LEU A 572 -27.55 -10.68 8.27
N GLY A 573 -26.97 -11.44 9.21
CA GLY A 573 -26.79 -11.02 10.60
C GLY A 573 -26.00 -9.72 10.73
N LEU A 574 -24.88 -9.61 10.02
CA LEU A 574 -24.07 -8.40 9.91
C LEU A 574 -24.88 -7.22 9.34
N ALA A 575 -25.62 -7.42 8.25
CA ALA A 575 -26.41 -6.36 7.64
C ALA A 575 -27.54 -5.86 8.56
N TYR A 576 -28.21 -6.76 9.29
CA TYR A 576 -29.17 -6.39 10.32
C TYR A 576 -28.53 -5.72 11.54
N TYR A 577 -27.34 -6.15 11.97
CA TYR A 577 -26.59 -5.51 13.06
C TYR A 577 -26.20 -4.06 12.72
N GLN A 578 -25.70 -3.81 11.50
CA GLN A 578 -25.39 -2.45 11.01
C GLN A 578 -26.66 -1.60 10.83
N TRP A 579 -27.81 -2.24 10.61
CA TRP A 579 -29.13 -1.58 10.59
C TRP A 579 -29.76 -1.42 11.99
N GLU A 580 -29.01 -1.70 13.06
CA GLU A 580 -29.45 -1.65 14.48
C GLU A 580 -30.66 -2.56 14.80
N LYS A 581 -30.92 -3.56 13.95
CA LYS A 581 -32.02 -4.52 14.05
C LYS A 581 -31.56 -5.80 14.75
N TYR A 582 -31.18 -5.65 16.01
CA TYR A 582 -30.54 -6.73 16.79
C TYR A 582 -31.34 -8.04 16.88
N PRO A 583 -32.69 -8.05 17.04
CA PRO A 583 -33.45 -9.30 17.06
C PRO A 583 -33.43 -10.07 15.72
N GLN A 584 -33.38 -9.37 14.59
CA GLN A 584 -33.22 -9.99 13.28
C GLN A 584 -31.77 -10.45 13.05
N ALA A 585 -30.79 -9.71 13.56
CA ALA A 585 -29.39 -10.12 13.52
C ALA A 585 -29.19 -11.43 14.31
N ASP A 586 -29.77 -11.50 15.51
CA ASP A 586 -29.77 -12.67 16.39
C ASP A 586 -30.33 -13.93 15.69
N GLU A 587 -31.48 -13.84 15.02
CA GLU A 587 -32.08 -14.96 14.30
C GLU A 587 -31.10 -15.57 13.28
N TYR A 588 -30.49 -14.74 12.43
CA TYR A 588 -29.59 -15.21 11.38
C TYR A 588 -28.21 -15.62 11.91
N LEU A 589 -27.71 -15.00 12.98
CA LEU A 589 -26.43 -15.38 13.60
C LEU A 589 -26.55 -16.70 14.36
N LYS A 590 -27.63 -16.92 15.14
CA LYS A 590 -27.95 -18.22 15.73
C LYS A 590 -28.16 -19.30 14.67
N LYS A 591 -28.76 -18.96 13.52
CA LYS A 591 -28.86 -19.89 12.38
C LYS A 591 -27.50 -20.25 11.78
N ALA A 592 -26.60 -19.27 11.59
CA ALA A 592 -25.23 -19.52 11.13
C ALA A 592 -24.46 -20.42 12.12
N LEU A 593 -24.57 -20.15 13.42
CA LEU A 593 -23.92 -20.91 14.49
C LEU A 593 -24.51 -22.32 14.67
N ALA A 594 -25.80 -22.53 14.42
CA ALA A 594 -26.40 -23.86 14.39
C ALA A 594 -25.84 -24.74 13.26
N MET A 595 -25.36 -24.13 12.17
CA MET A 595 -24.71 -24.83 11.05
C MET A 595 -23.19 -24.97 11.25
N ALA A 596 -22.55 -23.99 11.90
CA ALA A 596 -21.12 -23.98 12.15
C ALA A 596 -20.81 -23.32 13.52
N PRO A 597 -20.86 -24.09 14.63
CA PRO A 597 -20.73 -23.53 16.00
C PRO A 597 -19.43 -22.78 16.29
N GLU A 598 -18.35 -23.09 15.56
CA GLU A 598 -17.05 -22.44 15.69
C GLU A 598 -16.75 -21.41 14.57
N ASN A 599 -17.77 -20.93 13.85
CA ASN A 599 -17.61 -19.83 12.91
C ASN A 599 -17.32 -18.56 13.71
N ALA A 600 -16.04 -18.19 13.81
CA ALA A 600 -15.58 -17.05 14.60
C ALA A 600 -16.17 -15.71 14.15
N ARG A 601 -16.55 -15.59 12.87
CA ARG A 601 -17.20 -14.39 12.33
C ARG A 601 -18.64 -14.26 12.84
N ALA A 602 -19.36 -15.38 12.86
CA ALA A 602 -20.70 -15.45 13.46
C ALA A 602 -20.64 -15.27 14.99
N LEU A 603 -19.67 -15.90 15.69
CA LEU A 603 -19.47 -15.71 17.13
C LEU A 603 -19.15 -14.24 17.47
N TYR A 604 -18.30 -13.59 16.68
CA TYR A 604 -17.96 -12.17 16.85
C TYR A 604 -19.21 -11.28 16.73
N TYR A 605 -19.98 -11.41 15.64
CA TYR A 605 -21.18 -10.57 15.45
C TYR A 605 -22.31 -10.93 16.42
N GLN A 606 -22.47 -12.21 16.80
CA GLN A 606 -23.37 -12.63 17.87
C GLN A 606 -23.01 -11.93 19.18
N ALA A 607 -21.72 -11.87 19.53
CA ALA A 607 -21.29 -11.18 20.74
C ALA A 607 -21.57 -9.67 20.72
N LEU A 608 -21.55 -9.02 19.56
CA LEU A 608 -21.92 -7.60 19.47
C LEU A 608 -23.44 -7.39 19.63
N VAL A 609 -24.25 -8.30 19.08
CA VAL A 609 -25.70 -8.36 19.31
C VAL A 609 -26.00 -8.63 20.79
N ASP A 610 -25.45 -9.71 21.36
CA ASP A 610 -25.57 -10.09 22.77
C ASP A 610 -25.27 -8.88 23.67
N ARG A 611 -24.16 -8.17 23.40
CA ARG A 611 -23.72 -7.00 24.17
C ARG A 611 -24.70 -5.83 24.08
N ASN A 612 -25.19 -5.52 22.88
CA ASN A 612 -26.11 -4.40 22.67
C ASN A 612 -27.51 -4.68 23.27
N GLU A 613 -27.89 -5.95 23.38
CA GLU A 613 -29.09 -6.40 24.11
C GLU A 613 -28.86 -6.56 25.63
N GLY A 614 -27.62 -6.34 26.12
CA GLY A 614 -27.27 -6.39 27.54
C GLY A 614 -26.78 -7.75 28.07
N ASN A 615 -26.70 -8.77 27.21
CA ASN A 615 -26.25 -10.13 27.50
C ASN A 615 -24.71 -10.23 27.59
N LEU A 616 -24.09 -9.35 28.39
CA LEU A 616 -22.63 -9.16 28.48
C LEU A 616 -21.83 -10.44 28.81
N ALA A 617 -22.44 -11.42 29.48
CA ALA A 617 -21.79 -12.68 29.83
C ALA A 617 -21.56 -13.58 28.61
N ASP A 618 -22.57 -13.72 27.73
CA ASP A 618 -22.45 -14.50 26.50
C ASP A 618 -21.61 -13.76 25.45
N ALA A 619 -21.69 -12.43 25.39
CA ALA A 619 -20.79 -11.61 24.58
C ALA A 619 -19.30 -11.89 24.90
N ILE A 620 -18.93 -11.87 26.19
CA ILE A 620 -17.56 -12.16 26.64
C ILE A 620 -17.16 -13.60 26.32
N LYS A 621 -18.04 -14.57 26.54
CA LYS A 621 -17.81 -15.99 26.23
C LYS A 621 -17.55 -16.22 24.74
N ASN A 622 -18.38 -15.63 23.88
CA ASN A 622 -18.27 -15.74 22.43
C ASN A 622 -16.99 -15.03 21.93
N LEU A 623 -16.69 -13.82 22.41
CA LEU A 623 -15.46 -13.09 22.07
C LEU A 623 -14.18 -13.75 22.60
N ALA A 624 -14.23 -14.42 23.75
CA ALA A 624 -13.07 -15.18 24.26
C ALA A 624 -12.68 -16.34 23.32
N VAL A 625 -13.66 -17.06 22.75
CA VAL A 625 -13.40 -18.09 21.73
C VAL A 625 -12.83 -17.47 20.44
N VAL A 626 -13.27 -16.26 20.06
CA VAL A 626 -12.72 -15.55 18.90
C VAL A 626 -11.27 -15.11 19.15
N VAL A 627 -10.94 -14.60 20.35
CA VAL A 627 -9.57 -14.21 20.73
C VAL A 627 -8.63 -15.42 20.84
N ASP A 628 -9.09 -16.55 21.39
CA ASP A 628 -8.30 -17.79 21.44
C ASP A 628 -7.94 -18.31 20.04
N LYS A 629 -8.90 -18.24 19.11
CA LYS A 629 -8.73 -18.66 17.70
C LYS A 629 -7.99 -17.62 16.83
N TYR A 630 -8.04 -16.34 17.20
CA TYR A 630 -7.39 -15.22 16.50
C TYR A 630 -6.65 -14.27 17.47
N PRO A 631 -5.57 -14.72 18.15
CA PRO A 631 -4.81 -13.95 19.15
C PRO A 631 -3.92 -12.85 18.54
N GLN A 632 -4.27 -12.41 17.33
CA GLN A 632 -3.63 -11.37 16.52
C GLN A 632 -4.69 -10.49 15.83
N SER A 633 -5.95 -10.55 16.26
CA SER A 633 -7.03 -9.68 15.78
C SER A 633 -7.18 -8.47 16.71
N PRO A 634 -6.85 -7.24 16.25
CA PRO A 634 -7.09 -6.04 17.04
C PRO A 634 -8.56 -5.92 17.42
N ASP A 635 -9.46 -6.22 16.48
CA ASP A 635 -10.91 -6.15 16.68
C ASP A 635 -11.40 -7.09 17.79
N ALA A 636 -11.00 -8.37 17.78
CA ALA A 636 -11.41 -9.32 18.81
C ALA A 636 -10.95 -8.89 20.23
N HIS A 637 -9.72 -8.39 20.36
CA HIS A 637 -9.23 -7.82 21.62
C HIS A 637 -9.97 -6.54 22.01
N ARG A 638 -10.26 -5.64 21.06
CA ARG A 638 -10.96 -4.36 21.32
C ARG A 638 -12.36 -4.59 21.88
N GLU A 639 -13.11 -5.49 21.25
CA GLU A 639 -14.49 -5.79 21.63
C GLU A 639 -14.57 -6.62 22.93
N LEU A 640 -13.62 -7.55 23.15
CA LEU A 640 -13.54 -8.30 24.42
C LEU A 640 -13.14 -7.38 25.59
N GLY A 641 -12.16 -6.49 25.39
CA GLY A 641 -11.76 -5.48 26.36
C GLY A 641 -12.90 -4.53 26.72
N PHE A 642 -13.67 -4.08 25.74
CA PHE A 642 -14.84 -3.22 25.96
C PHE A 642 -15.93 -3.95 26.76
N SER A 643 -16.19 -5.21 26.44
CA SER A 643 -17.18 -6.04 27.14
C SER A 643 -16.77 -6.30 28.60
N TYR A 644 -15.48 -6.53 28.88
CA TYR A 644 -14.96 -6.58 30.25
C TYR A 644 -15.08 -5.23 30.98
N TYR A 645 -14.82 -4.11 30.31
CA TYR A 645 -14.97 -2.77 30.88
C TYR A 645 -16.43 -2.47 31.28
N GLN A 646 -17.42 -2.89 30.48
CA GLN A 646 -18.84 -2.76 30.82
C GLN A 646 -19.24 -3.58 32.06
N LEU A 647 -18.64 -4.75 32.30
CA LEU A 647 -18.77 -5.49 33.56
C LEU A 647 -17.87 -4.99 34.70
N HIS A 648 -17.20 -3.84 34.53
CA HIS A 648 -16.25 -3.26 35.48
C HIS A 648 -15.05 -4.18 35.84
N LYS A 649 -14.74 -5.17 35.00
CA LYS A 649 -13.61 -6.09 35.15
C LYS A 649 -12.35 -5.44 34.58
N TYR A 650 -11.95 -4.32 35.17
CA TYR A 650 -10.94 -3.41 34.63
C TYR A 650 -9.59 -4.06 34.34
N ASP A 651 -9.13 -4.99 35.18
CA ASP A 651 -7.84 -5.67 35.01
C ASP A 651 -7.84 -6.61 33.79
N LEU A 652 -8.98 -7.26 33.50
CA LEU A 652 -9.17 -8.07 32.29
C LEU A 652 -9.29 -7.18 31.05
N ALA A 653 -9.91 -6.01 31.18
CA ALA A 653 -9.97 -5.02 30.10
C ALA A 653 -8.57 -4.45 29.78
N GLU A 654 -7.77 -4.08 30.79
CA GLU A 654 -6.35 -3.69 30.61
C GLU A 654 -5.59 -4.78 29.87
N THR A 655 -5.74 -6.04 30.28
CA THR A 655 -5.07 -7.18 29.64
C THR A 655 -5.37 -7.27 28.14
N GLN A 656 -6.62 -7.06 27.71
CA GLN A 656 -6.98 -7.09 26.29
C GLN A 656 -6.46 -5.88 25.51
N TYR A 657 -6.55 -4.67 26.05
CA TYR A 657 -6.05 -3.48 25.34
C TYR A 657 -4.51 -3.40 25.31
N LEU A 658 -3.82 -3.94 26.32
CA LEU A 658 -2.36 -4.10 26.27
C LEU A 658 -1.96 -5.16 25.23
N ALA A 659 -2.70 -6.26 25.11
CA ALA A 659 -2.48 -7.24 24.03
C ALA A 659 -2.71 -6.60 22.65
N LEU A 660 -3.73 -5.76 22.51
CA LEU A 660 -3.99 -4.97 21.30
C LEU A 660 -2.81 -4.04 20.96
N GLN A 661 -2.28 -3.29 21.94
CA GLN A 661 -1.10 -2.42 21.73
C GLN A 661 0.20 -3.15 21.37
N GLN A 662 0.32 -4.46 21.65
CA GLN A 662 1.44 -5.26 21.13
C GLN A 662 1.27 -5.63 19.64
N ILE A 663 0.05 -5.53 19.10
CA ILE A 663 -0.29 -5.83 17.71
C ILE A 663 -0.28 -4.55 16.87
N ASP A 664 -1.01 -3.52 17.32
CA ASP A 664 -1.00 -2.17 16.75
C ASP A 664 -0.73 -1.12 17.85
N PRO A 665 0.51 -0.62 17.98
CA PRO A 665 0.87 0.44 18.92
C PRO A 665 0.28 1.82 18.60
N ASP A 666 -0.46 1.97 17.50
CA ASP A 666 -1.17 3.20 17.12
C ASP A 666 -2.73 3.07 17.26
N ASP A 667 -3.27 2.01 17.90
CA ASP A 667 -4.74 1.85 18.00
C ASP A 667 -5.36 2.88 18.95
N LEU A 668 -6.00 3.88 18.33
CA LEU A 668 -6.74 4.96 18.97
C LEU A 668 -7.77 4.46 20.01
N GLY A 669 -8.40 3.31 19.76
CA GLY A 669 -9.38 2.70 20.64
C GLY A 669 -8.76 2.13 21.91
N ALA A 670 -7.57 1.53 21.82
CA ALA A 670 -6.81 1.07 22.98
C ALA A 670 -6.34 2.27 23.83
N HIS A 671 -5.76 3.30 23.22
CA HIS A 671 -5.34 4.52 23.93
C HIS A 671 -6.53 5.19 24.66
N TYR A 672 -7.69 5.32 24.02
CA TYR A 672 -8.91 5.85 24.64
C TYR A 672 -9.36 5.02 25.86
N ASN A 673 -9.49 3.70 25.69
CA ASN A 673 -10.03 2.84 26.74
C ASN A 673 -9.04 2.63 27.89
N LEU A 674 -7.74 2.47 27.61
CA LEU A 674 -6.70 2.40 28.65
C LEU A 674 -6.63 3.70 29.46
N ALA A 675 -6.74 4.88 28.83
CA ALA A 675 -6.82 6.14 29.56
C ALA A 675 -8.00 6.19 30.56
N ILE A 676 -9.14 5.58 30.22
CA ILE A 676 -10.31 5.49 31.11
C ILE A 676 -10.11 4.42 32.18
N ILE A 677 -9.63 3.23 31.82
CA ILE A 677 -9.35 2.12 32.73
C ILE A 677 -8.34 2.57 33.81
N TYR A 678 -7.24 3.22 33.42
CA TYR A 678 -6.26 3.74 34.36
C TYR A 678 -6.81 4.86 35.27
N ARG A 679 -7.80 5.64 34.84
CA ARG A 679 -8.53 6.57 35.73
C ARG A 679 -9.36 5.82 36.78
N ARG A 680 -10.02 4.71 36.39
CA ARG A 680 -10.77 3.85 37.33
C ARG A 680 -9.84 3.14 38.33
N LEU A 681 -8.70 2.63 37.85
CA LEU A 681 -7.62 2.02 38.64
C LEU A 681 -6.75 3.04 39.41
N LYS A 682 -7.04 4.35 39.29
CA LYS A 682 -6.32 5.47 39.93
C LYS A 682 -4.85 5.63 39.50
N MET A 683 -4.41 4.96 38.44
CA MET A 683 -3.07 5.04 37.86
C MET A 683 -2.90 6.31 37.00
N LYS A 684 -2.81 7.47 37.67
CA LYS A 684 -2.85 8.80 37.03
C LYS A 684 -1.84 8.99 35.89
N ASP A 685 -0.61 8.52 36.07
CA ASP A 685 0.47 8.81 35.13
C ASP A 685 0.30 8.02 33.82
N LYS A 686 0.02 6.71 33.93
CA LYS A 686 -0.42 5.90 32.77
C LYS A 686 -1.65 6.53 32.10
N ALA A 687 -2.65 6.93 32.87
CA ALA A 687 -3.86 7.57 32.34
C ALA A 687 -3.62 8.91 31.61
N ALA A 688 -2.53 9.61 31.93
CA ALA A 688 -2.12 10.83 31.24
C ALA A 688 -1.35 10.51 29.95
N MET A 689 -0.49 9.50 29.95
CA MET A 689 0.23 9.03 28.77
C MET A 689 -0.73 8.54 27.66
N GLU A 690 -1.64 7.63 28.00
CA GLU A 690 -2.64 7.10 27.06
C GLU A 690 -3.60 8.19 26.56
N ALA A 691 -3.96 9.14 27.42
CA ALA A 691 -4.81 10.27 27.04
C ALA A 691 -4.10 11.27 26.12
N ALA A 692 -2.80 11.46 26.28
CA ALA A 692 -1.99 12.28 25.38
C ALA A 692 -1.90 11.64 23.99
N LYS A 693 -1.68 10.32 23.92
CA LYS A 693 -1.71 9.57 22.66
C LYS A 693 -3.05 9.66 21.95
N PHE A 694 -4.14 9.34 22.65
CA PHE A 694 -5.49 9.51 22.11
C PHE A 694 -5.76 10.96 21.63
N ALA A 695 -5.28 11.98 22.35
CA ALA A 695 -5.50 13.38 21.98
C ALA A 695 -4.74 13.84 20.73
N ASP A 696 -3.54 13.30 20.49
CA ASP A 696 -2.72 13.53 19.29
C ASP A 696 -3.26 12.72 18.09
N GLU A 697 -3.74 11.49 18.30
CA GLU A 697 -4.12 10.59 17.21
C GLU A 697 -5.57 10.79 16.73
N LYS A 698 -6.52 11.13 17.62
CA LYS A 698 -7.96 11.24 17.31
C LYS A 698 -8.26 12.22 16.16
N ASP A 699 -9.40 12.05 15.50
CA ASP A 699 -9.84 13.01 14.48
C ASP A 699 -10.02 14.44 15.03
N ASP A 700 -9.73 15.42 14.17
CA ASP A 700 -10.11 16.80 14.38
C ASP A 700 -11.49 17.04 13.73
N PRO A 701 -12.56 17.30 14.50
CA PRO A 701 -13.88 17.56 13.95
C PRO A 701 -13.94 18.82 13.08
N MET A 702 -12.99 19.75 13.21
CA MET A 702 -12.90 20.96 12.38
C MET A 702 -12.27 20.69 11.01
N ALA A 703 -11.36 19.72 10.90
CA ALA A 703 -10.73 19.36 9.62
C ALA A 703 -11.75 18.90 8.57
N ASN A 704 -12.92 18.42 9.00
CA ASN A 704 -14.04 18.05 8.12
C ASN A 704 -14.72 19.26 7.45
N THR A 705 -14.62 20.50 7.98
CA THR A 705 -15.25 21.66 7.33
C THR A 705 -14.55 21.99 6.01
N ALA A 706 -13.22 21.90 5.97
CA ALA A 706 -12.43 22.08 4.75
C ALA A 706 -12.81 21.07 3.67
N SER A 707 -13.03 19.79 4.04
CA SER A 707 -13.51 18.76 3.11
C SER A 707 -14.88 19.09 2.53
N LEU A 708 -15.83 19.53 3.36
CA LEU A 708 -17.19 19.89 2.93
C LEU A 708 -17.23 21.17 2.08
N GLU A 709 -16.34 22.13 2.34
CA GLU A 709 -16.21 23.35 1.53
C GLU A 709 -15.53 23.08 0.19
N PHE A 710 -14.48 22.24 0.16
CA PHE A 710 -13.85 21.76 -1.05
C PHE A 710 -14.85 21.00 -1.95
N LEU A 711 -15.60 20.03 -1.41
CA LEU A 711 -16.58 19.28 -2.19
C LEU A 711 -17.67 20.21 -2.76
N ARG A 712 -18.13 21.20 -1.98
CA ARG A 712 -19.13 22.19 -2.43
C ARG A 712 -18.65 23.05 -3.61
N SER A 713 -17.34 23.30 -3.75
CA SER A 713 -16.77 24.03 -4.89
C SER A 713 -16.37 23.13 -6.07
N HIS A 714 -16.31 21.81 -5.87
CA HIS A 714 -15.95 20.80 -6.86
C HIS A 714 -17.13 19.82 -7.09
N PRO A 715 -18.21 20.25 -7.77
CA PRO A 715 -19.42 19.44 -7.95
C PRO A 715 -19.17 18.12 -8.70
N GLU A 716 -18.14 18.06 -9.55
CA GLU A 716 -17.67 16.83 -10.21
C GLU A 716 -17.10 15.81 -9.21
N LEU A 717 -16.47 16.27 -8.12
CA LEU A 717 -15.98 15.41 -7.04
C LEU A 717 -17.01 15.19 -5.91
N SER A 718 -18.02 16.06 -5.79
CA SER A 718 -19.15 15.85 -4.87
C SER A 718 -19.89 14.55 -5.13
N GLY A 719 -20.01 14.12 -6.40
CA GLY A 719 -20.62 12.84 -6.76
C GLY A 719 -19.97 11.65 -6.04
N GLU A 720 -18.64 11.55 -6.15
CA GLU A 720 -17.83 10.50 -5.51
C GLU A 720 -17.96 10.45 -3.98
N SER A 721 -18.34 11.56 -3.33
CA SER A 721 -18.57 11.60 -1.88
C SER A 721 -19.90 11.01 -1.43
N VAL A 722 -20.84 10.76 -2.35
CA VAL A 722 -22.15 10.17 -2.08
C VAL A 722 -22.10 8.68 -2.41
N PRO A 723 -22.27 7.74 -1.45
CA PRO A 723 -22.00 6.31 -1.71
C PRO A 723 -22.86 5.67 -2.82
N TRP A 724 -24.08 6.15 -3.04
CA TRP A 724 -25.00 5.61 -4.04
C TRP A 724 -25.13 6.49 -5.31
N HIS A 725 -24.06 7.21 -5.67
CA HIS A 725 -24.06 8.09 -6.85
C HIS A 725 -24.23 7.34 -8.19
N LEU A 726 -24.41 8.14 -9.25
CA LEU A 726 -24.72 7.70 -10.60
C LEU A 726 -23.97 8.60 -11.60
N HIS A 727 -23.14 7.99 -12.45
CA HIS A 727 -22.52 8.67 -13.59
C HIS A 727 -23.56 8.75 -14.71
N ASP A 728 -23.93 9.95 -15.14
CA ASP A 728 -24.74 10.14 -16.33
C ASP A 728 -23.81 10.26 -17.54
N THR A 729 -24.07 9.46 -18.57
CA THR A 729 -23.22 9.33 -19.77
C THR A 729 -23.91 9.79 -21.05
N ASP A 730 -25.12 10.33 -20.95
CA ASP A 730 -25.77 11.00 -22.07
C ASP A 730 -24.94 12.23 -22.51
N PRO A 731 -24.64 12.40 -23.82
CA PRO A 731 -23.70 13.43 -24.32
C PRO A 731 -24.20 14.88 -24.21
N VAL A 732 -25.27 15.13 -23.46
CA VAL A 732 -25.73 16.47 -23.08
C VAL A 732 -24.82 17.00 -21.99
N LYS A 733 -23.67 17.54 -22.42
CA LYS A 733 -22.68 18.23 -21.57
C LYS A 733 -23.37 19.09 -20.51
N GLN A 734 -23.33 18.68 -19.24
CA GLN A 734 -23.47 19.64 -18.18
C GLN A 734 -22.26 20.58 -18.25
N PRO A 735 -22.47 21.90 -18.41
CA PRO A 735 -21.37 22.84 -18.26
C PRO A 735 -21.06 22.94 -16.77
N LEU A 736 -20.20 22.03 -16.28
CA LEU A 736 -19.45 22.25 -15.03
C LEU A 736 -18.91 23.68 -15.10
N GLY A 737 -19.34 24.49 -14.12
CA GLY A 737 -19.33 25.93 -14.28
C GLY A 737 -17.92 26.44 -14.54
N LYS A 738 -17.75 27.35 -15.51
CA LYS A 738 -16.52 28.13 -15.63
C LYS A 738 -16.39 29.09 -14.46
N GLY A 739 -16.00 28.55 -13.30
CA GLY A 739 -15.44 29.33 -12.20
C GLY A 739 -14.29 30.17 -12.77
N GLY A 740 -14.38 31.48 -12.60
CA GLY A 740 -13.41 32.41 -13.17
C GLY A 740 -12.05 32.23 -12.52
N SER A 741 -10.99 32.30 -13.32
CA SER A 741 -9.62 32.34 -12.81
C SER A 741 -9.38 33.61 -11.97
N GLN A 742 -9.06 33.43 -10.70
CA GLN A 742 -8.30 34.37 -9.86
C GLN A 742 -7.32 33.57 -9.00
#